data_AF-A0A841RUS5-F1
#
_entry.id   AF-A0A841RUS5-F1
#
_cell.length_a   1.000
_cell.length_b   1.000
_cell.length_c   1.000
_cell.angle_alpha   90.00
_cell.angle_beta   90.00
_cell.angle_gamma   90.00
#
_symmetry.space_group_name_H-M   'P 1'
#
loop_
_entity.id
_entity.type
_entity.pdbx_description
1 polymer ?
#
loop_
_entity_poly.entity_id
_entity_poly.type
_entity_poly.pdbx_seq_one_letter_code
_entity_poly.pdbx_strand_id
1 'polypeptide(L)'
;MKKIISCLSISLIFISFLSHPMASTPSVHAATTIHLADSQASNYTKALFSYLQSTSGQHILFGHQHATDEGLTLTNDPPRVASEQSEVLNAVGDYPAIFGWDTLSIDGFEKPGIEGDVPQSIDNLAASMKKAHELGGVIVLSMHPMNFATGGDFYDTSGETVTHILPGGKHHNDFTAWLDNIATLAHKVKDENGESIPIIFRPFHEQTGAWFWWGAHQTTPEQYKALFRFTVEYLRDTKDVHNFLYVFSPGAGPAGDVERYLETYPGDEYVDILGIDNYDSPDNAGSDEWINGLVTDLAMLVDLADERGKIPALTEFGYSASGMSETDVTLDWFTRVFGAIKDHPKARNIAYMQTWANFGWPDNVFVPYKDVNGDLGGDHELLPDFQAFEADDYSAFRNQIQNQIYTDEHIAVDVADSQPNAYVVSPLSGSFIISNEETLRVRVNHDTPEKVTYTVEGSDTTHELTYNPETNYYEATWRPAAKFNGSSTNLTFQVTHRNGSVYEESVKVFVKASNLPVKIYTFDEKIDGVQFNGTYPETDSSNIDHLLLEEDGKLRFQVGDMPVEETWQELKLELTDLTSDEIQQTNQVSLEVLLPTSAGDGTIQAVVQYPDDWDTKYGMSETIQPLEELEEVVINGAVYKKYEASIHAPSPEGARSIAISIVGSQLDFSNPIYIDNIRLDNTFAEEPANPLLVDNFESYLGDQTLLSNAYSSNGDKVTLSLTTDQKNNGEYGLAYDFTIASMGYSGRQTSLGNRDWSETNAIQFWLKHEEYPNDLTIQIQIGGVSFEAYRPLNKDFNGIVTIPFTEFEPAPWENKPNVIIDKDKLTNVTQFSIYTGGEQGEGTLYFDDILAVHDASLPEVPGADDSPETEREPILFDFEDGHNDWSIVGGDATEPIITNDGINSSSLQFSFELNPEDKIELTTASIPTLFNEDEISAKLRLSAGSVIAKLFVKTGEDWSWYDSGDFLLKSGDVQTLTWSLENVNNVEHIQAFGFEFIPVDGDGTALITIDDITLNLEDQEESVEEDDETDNPSPDNNQEPEKELKEKLSQLENRLADLENKLTNEDNLDINKIKEELKNIRNEYEMIGIEKANIIKQLEFLEDQLNMASKETDKGNKGTSNNSDDADSKSKDVPDNDSAIDGPNNKLPNTSTSMWNYLLIGSALFLIGLCSMYLMRIKRLER
;
A
#
# COMPACT_ATOMS: atom_id res chain seq x y z
N MET A 1 -57.69 7.05 -56.50
CA MET A 1 -59.03 6.41 -56.51
C MET A 1 -58.91 5.15 -55.68
N LYS A 2 -59.54 5.15 -54.50
CA LYS A 2 -60.02 3.97 -53.76
C LYS A 2 -59.19 2.66 -53.83
N LYS A 3 -58.77 2.24 -52.62
CA LYS A 3 -59.05 0.90 -52.04
C LYS A 3 -58.13 -0.23 -52.55
N ILE A 4 -57.75 -1.28 -51.81
CA ILE A 4 -58.11 -1.82 -50.49
C ILE A 4 -57.23 -3.07 -50.28
N ILE A 5 -56.68 -3.22 -49.07
CA ILE A 5 -56.70 -4.42 -48.20
C ILE A 5 -56.27 -5.78 -48.78
N SER A 6 -55.20 -6.28 -48.15
CA SER A 6 -54.89 -7.66 -47.74
C SER A 6 -55.88 -8.79 -48.06
N CYS A 7 -55.33 -9.90 -48.56
CA CYS A 7 -55.73 -11.29 -48.26
C CYS A 7 -54.46 -12.15 -48.36
N LEU A 8 -53.91 -12.63 -47.24
CA LEU A 8 -54.15 -13.95 -46.62
C LEU A 8 -53.56 -15.16 -47.38
N SER A 9 -52.69 -15.89 -46.66
CA SER A 9 -52.45 -17.36 -46.72
C SER A 9 -51.61 -17.87 -47.91
N ILE A 10 -50.30 -18.11 -47.76
CA ILE A 10 -49.66 -19.34 -47.21
C ILE A 10 -50.39 -20.62 -47.63
N SER A 11 -49.85 -21.35 -48.62
CA SER A 11 -49.48 -22.77 -48.50
C SER A 11 -48.88 -23.33 -49.80
N LEU A 12 -47.87 -24.21 -49.62
CA LEU A 12 -47.30 -25.23 -50.54
C LEU A 12 -46.04 -24.88 -51.38
N ILE A 13 -44.90 -24.84 -50.68
CA ILE A 13 -43.77 -25.81 -50.73
C ILE A 13 -43.31 -26.35 -52.11
N PHE A 14 -42.07 -25.95 -52.44
CA PHE A 14 -40.97 -26.67 -53.12
C PHE A 14 -41.20 -27.35 -54.49
N ILE A 15 -40.44 -26.86 -55.50
CA ILE A 15 -39.32 -27.57 -56.14
C ILE A 15 -38.62 -26.61 -57.15
N SER A 16 -37.49 -26.08 -56.68
CA SER A 16 -36.16 -25.99 -57.31
C SER A 16 -35.89 -25.46 -58.74
N PHE A 17 -34.81 -24.66 -58.79
CA PHE A 17 -33.88 -24.30 -59.87
C PHE A 17 -34.27 -23.21 -60.88
N LEU A 18 -33.68 -22.01 -60.73
CA LEU A 18 -32.62 -21.47 -61.62
C LEU A 18 -32.32 -19.98 -61.31
N SER A 19 -31.11 -19.77 -60.77
CA SER A 19 -30.15 -18.68 -61.03
C SER A 19 -30.64 -17.28 -61.48
N HIS A 20 -30.32 -16.26 -60.67
CA HIS A 20 -30.14 -14.86 -61.10
C HIS A 20 -28.93 -14.22 -60.38
N PRO A 21 -28.24 -13.26 -61.02
CA PRO A 21 -26.85 -12.89 -60.72
C PRO A 21 -26.73 -11.94 -59.53
N MET A 22 -25.63 -12.08 -58.77
CA MET A 22 -25.15 -11.11 -57.78
C MET A 22 -24.88 -9.76 -58.46
N ALA A 23 -25.57 -8.73 -57.98
CA ALA A 23 -25.07 -7.36 -58.00
C ALA A 23 -24.72 -7.01 -56.55
N SER A 24 -23.43 -6.97 -56.24
CA SER A 24 -22.90 -6.48 -54.98
C SER A 24 -23.02 -4.95 -54.95
N THR A 25 -23.98 -4.45 -54.17
CA THR A 25 -23.85 -3.12 -53.58
C THR A 25 -22.91 -3.24 -52.38
N PRO A 26 -21.83 -2.44 -52.26
CA PRO A 26 -21.09 -2.39 -51.02
C PRO A 26 -22.02 -1.83 -49.95
N SER A 27 -22.33 -2.67 -48.97
CA SER A 27 -22.84 -2.22 -47.68
C SER A 27 -21.75 -1.34 -47.09
N VAL A 28 -22.01 -0.05 -46.94
CA VAL A 28 -21.24 0.78 -46.01
C VAL A 28 -21.62 0.26 -44.62
N HIS A 29 -20.79 -0.63 -44.05
CA HIS A 29 -20.83 -0.86 -42.61
C HIS A 29 -20.62 0.50 -41.95
N ALA A 30 -21.51 0.87 -41.03
CA ALA A 30 -21.20 1.94 -40.10
C ALA A 30 -19.97 1.47 -39.33
N ALA A 31 -18.85 2.18 -39.43
CA ALA A 31 -17.65 1.87 -38.68
C ALA A 31 -18.00 1.93 -37.18
N THR A 32 -17.74 0.85 -36.45
CA THR A 32 -17.83 0.82 -34.99
C THR A 32 -16.64 1.61 -34.47
N THR A 33 -16.91 2.71 -33.76
CA THR A 33 -15.87 3.50 -33.09
C THR A 33 -15.68 2.95 -31.67
N ILE A 34 -14.44 2.64 -31.29
CA ILE A 34 -14.07 2.17 -29.95
C ILE A 34 -13.42 3.28 -29.13
N HIS A 35 -13.51 3.19 -27.80
CA HIS A 35 -12.90 4.12 -26.86
C HIS A 35 -11.79 3.41 -26.11
N LEU A 36 -10.56 3.84 -26.32
CA LEU A 36 -9.36 3.30 -25.67
C LEU A 36 -8.75 4.37 -24.75
N ALA A 37 -8.09 3.92 -23.69
CA ALA A 37 -7.26 4.78 -22.85
C ALA A 37 -6.13 5.45 -23.67
N ASP A 38 -5.64 4.79 -24.71
CA ASP A 38 -4.76 5.39 -25.72
C ASP A 38 -5.47 5.56 -27.07
N SER A 39 -5.83 6.80 -27.42
CA SER A 39 -6.42 7.11 -28.72
C SER A 39 -5.43 7.01 -29.89
N GLN A 40 -4.12 6.91 -29.62
CA GLN A 40 -3.07 6.68 -30.59
C GLN A 40 -2.57 5.22 -30.61
N ALA A 41 -3.31 4.31 -29.97
CA ALA A 41 -2.95 2.89 -29.89
C ALA A 41 -2.63 2.30 -31.27
N SER A 42 -1.61 1.43 -31.31
CA SER A 42 -1.14 0.78 -32.51
C SER A 42 -2.23 -0.07 -33.19
N ASN A 43 -2.04 -0.40 -34.47
CA ASN A 43 -3.01 -1.19 -35.23
C ASN A 43 -3.31 -2.55 -34.58
N TYR A 44 -2.31 -3.24 -34.04
CA TYR A 44 -2.52 -4.51 -33.36
C TYR A 44 -3.20 -4.32 -32.00
N THR A 45 -2.94 -3.21 -31.30
CA THR A 45 -3.54 -2.94 -29.98
C THR A 45 -5.03 -2.68 -30.10
N LYS A 46 -5.44 -1.84 -31.05
CA LYS A 46 -6.87 -1.65 -31.34
C LYS A 46 -7.54 -2.91 -31.89
N ALA A 47 -6.81 -3.73 -32.65
CA ALA A 47 -7.32 -5.00 -33.15
C ALA A 47 -7.56 -6.00 -32.01
N LEU A 48 -6.65 -6.08 -31.04
CA LEU A 48 -6.81 -6.89 -29.85
C LEU A 48 -8.04 -6.47 -29.05
N PHE A 49 -8.19 -5.16 -28.77
CA PHE A 49 -9.38 -4.67 -28.07
C PHE A 49 -10.68 -4.99 -28.85
N SER A 50 -10.69 -4.72 -30.15
CA SER A 50 -11.84 -5.02 -31.00
C SER A 50 -12.19 -6.49 -31.00
N TYR A 51 -11.19 -7.37 -31.05
CA TYR A 51 -11.38 -8.81 -30.97
C TYR A 51 -12.04 -9.19 -29.64
N LEU A 52 -11.43 -8.81 -28.51
CA LEU A 52 -11.94 -9.12 -27.16
C LEU A 52 -13.38 -8.62 -26.97
N GLN A 53 -13.70 -7.42 -27.47
CA GLN A 53 -15.06 -6.88 -27.42
C GLN A 53 -16.04 -7.70 -28.27
N SER A 54 -15.63 -8.08 -29.48
CA SER A 54 -16.50 -8.77 -30.44
C SER A 54 -16.75 -10.24 -30.09
N THR A 55 -15.83 -10.88 -29.38
CA THR A 55 -15.93 -12.28 -28.97
C THR A 55 -16.59 -12.47 -27.61
N SER A 56 -16.88 -11.38 -26.89
CA SER A 56 -17.65 -11.41 -25.65
C SER A 56 -18.97 -12.20 -25.86
N GLY A 57 -19.20 -13.18 -24.98
CA GLY A 57 -20.36 -14.07 -25.05
C GLY A 57 -20.26 -15.24 -26.04
N GLN A 58 -19.13 -15.38 -26.76
CA GLN A 58 -18.87 -16.49 -27.68
C GLN A 58 -17.96 -17.57 -27.10
N HIS A 59 -16.91 -17.15 -26.41
CA HIS A 59 -15.92 -17.99 -25.73
C HIS A 59 -15.12 -17.13 -24.73
N ILE A 60 -14.43 -17.77 -23.79
CA ILE A 60 -13.56 -17.15 -22.79
C ILE A 60 -12.13 -17.62 -23.05
N LEU A 61 -11.18 -16.69 -23.23
CA LEU A 61 -9.77 -17.03 -23.42
C LEU A 61 -9.17 -17.54 -22.10
N PHE A 62 -8.50 -18.68 -22.14
CA PHE A 62 -7.72 -19.18 -21.01
C PHE A 62 -6.30 -18.59 -21.03
N GLY A 63 -5.85 -18.08 -19.88
CA GLY A 63 -4.51 -17.54 -19.66
C GLY A 63 -3.74 -18.27 -18.59
N HIS A 64 -2.41 -18.22 -18.70
CA HIS A 64 -1.49 -18.77 -17.69
C HIS A 64 -0.28 -17.84 -17.53
N GLN A 65 0.02 -17.46 -16.28
CA GLN A 65 1.23 -16.71 -15.92
C GLN A 65 2.48 -17.62 -16.09
N HIS A 66 3.60 -17.05 -16.56
CA HIS A 66 4.86 -17.79 -16.80
C HIS A 66 4.69 -19.05 -17.66
N ALA A 67 3.74 -19.02 -18.60
CA ALA A 67 3.29 -20.21 -19.31
C ALA A 67 4.37 -20.99 -20.06
N THR A 68 5.50 -20.35 -20.39
CA THR A 68 6.59 -20.97 -21.16
C THR A 68 7.92 -21.08 -20.41
N ASP A 69 8.06 -20.46 -19.24
CA ASP A 69 9.31 -20.42 -18.49
C ASP A 69 9.21 -20.92 -17.05
N GLU A 70 8.00 -21.19 -16.54
CA GLU A 70 7.77 -21.95 -15.31
C GLU A 70 6.81 -23.12 -15.54
N GLY A 71 7.03 -24.22 -14.81
CA GLY A 71 6.34 -25.48 -15.00
C GLY A 71 7.20 -26.68 -14.62
N LEU A 72 6.57 -27.67 -13.98
CA LEU A 72 7.22 -28.89 -13.48
C LEU A 72 7.71 -29.77 -14.64
N THR A 73 7.06 -29.69 -15.81
CA THR A 73 7.38 -30.54 -16.95
C THR A 73 8.37 -29.91 -17.94
N LEU A 74 8.85 -28.69 -17.66
CA LEU A 74 9.78 -27.96 -18.54
C LEU A 74 11.23 -28.41 -18.32
N THR A 75 11.92 -28.72 -19.42
CA THR A 75 13.27 -29.34 -19.40
C THR A 75 14.38 -28.44 -19.93
N ASN A 76 14.06 -27.26 -20.45
CA ASN A 76 15.04 -26.29 -20.92
C ASN A 76 15.71 -25.55 -19.74
N ASP A 77 17.01 -25.29 -19.91
CA ASP A 77 17.83 -24.63 -18.87
C ASP A 77 17.35 -23.18 -18.61
N PRO A 78 17.38 -22.71 -17.35
CA PRO A 78 17.14 -21.31 -17.02
C PRO A 78 18.16 -20.37 -17.71
N PRO A 79 17.77 -19.12 -18.04
CA PRO A 79 16.51 -18.47 -17.70
C PRO A 79 15.37 -18.68 -18.72
N ARG A 80 15.44 -19.73 -19.57
CA ARG A 80 14.34 -20.14 -20.48
C ARG A 80 13.83 -19.06 -21.45
N VAL A 81 14.72 -18.16 -21.88
CA VAL A 81 14.43 -17.10 -22.85
C VAL A 81 13.82 -17.66 -24.13
N ALA A 82 12.68 -17.10 -24.56
CA ALA A 82 11.96 -17.49 -25.78
C ALA A 82 11.72 -19.01 -25.89
N SER A 83 11.40 -19.63 -24.75
CA SER A 83 11.01 -21.03 -24.67
C SER A 83 9.78 -21.34 -25.53
N GLU A 84 9.77 -22.54 -26.10
CA GLU A 84 8.62 -23.12 -26.80
C GLU A 84 7.98 -24.26 -25.98
N GLN A 85 8.52 -24.58 -24.81
CA GLN A 85 7.89 -25.53 -23.89
C GLN A 85 6.82 -24.81 -23.06
N SER A 86 5.79 -25.52 -22.61
CA SER A 86 4.74 -24.97 -21.76
C SER A 86 4.05 -26.08 -20.98
N GLU A 87 3.72 -25.82 -19.71
CA GLU A 87 2.99 -26.78 -18.87
C GLU A 87 1.64 -27.13 -19.49
N VAL A 88 0.91 -26.10 -19.95
CA VAL A 88 -0.39 -26.24 -20.62
C VAL A 88 -0.25 -27.06 -21.91
N LEU A 89 0.78 -26.79 -22.71
CA LEU A 89 1.04 -27.56 -23.93
C LEU A 89 1.26 -29.04 -23.62
N ASN A 90 2.00 -29.36 -22.57
CA ASN A 90 2.24 -30.73 -22.17
C ASN A 90 0.97 -31.39 -21.62
N ALA A 91 0.15 -30.66 -20.86
CA ALA A 91 -1.09 -31.12 -20.25
C ALA A 91 -2.19 -31.45 -21.28
N VAL A 92 -2.48 -30.52 -22.19
CA VAL A 92 -3.66 -30.57 -23.08
C VAL A 92 -3.33 -30.58 -24.58
N GLY A 93 -2.08 -30.34 -24.97
CA GLY A 93 -1.65 -30.39 -26.37
C GLY A 93 -1.82 -29.07 -27.14
N ASP A 94 -2.19 -27.98 -26.46
CA ASP A 94 -2.18 -26.62 -26.99
C ASP A 94 -1.65 -25.62 -25.95
N TYR A 95 -1.23 -24.44 -26.40
CA TYR A 95 -0.83 -23.34 -25.52
C TYR A 95 -2.05 -22.60 -24.95
N PRO A 96 -1.93 -21.90 -23.81
CA PRO A 96 -2.96 -20.96 -23.39
C PRO A 96 -3.15 -19.87 -24.47
N ALA A 97 -4.35 -19.29 -24.54
CA ALA A 97 -4.59 -18.16 -25.42
C ALA A 97 -3.83 -16.90 -24.96
N ILE A 98 -3.68 -16.75 -23.64
CA ILE A 98 -2.99 -15.63 -22.99
C ILE A 98 -1.74 -16.11 -22.26
N PHE A 99 -0.64 -15.40 -22.46
CA PHE A 99 0.66 -15.63 -21.84
C PHE A 99 0.98 -14.45 -20.92
N GLY A 100 1.06 -14.73 -19.61
CA GLY A 100 1.35 -13.72 -18.59
C GLY A 100 2.81 -13.69 -18.16
N TRP A 101 3.31 -12.50 -17.83
CA TRP A 101 4.59 -12.25 -17.17
C TRP A 101 4.42 -11.11 -16.16
N ASP A 102 5.41 -10.92 -15.29
CA ASP A 102 5.50 -9.75 -14.40
C ASP A 102 6.68 -8.83 -14.74
N THR A 103 6.58 -7.57 -14.31
CA THR A 103 7.72 -6.64 -14.22
C THR A 103 8.88 -7.14 -13.36
N LEU A 104 8.69 -8.09 -12.43
CA LEU A 104 9.80 -8.74 -11.72
C LEU A 104 10.80 -9.41 -12.67
N SER A 105 10.36 -9.82 -13.86
CA SER A 105 11.25 -10.28 -14.93
C SER A 105 12.18 -9.18 -15.46
N ILE A 106 11.77 -7.90 -15.42
CA ILE A 106 12.62 -6.74 -15.77
C ILE A 106 13.70 -6.53 -14.71
N ASP A 107 13.30 -6.62 -13.44
CA ASP A 107 14.19 -6.41 -12.29
C ASP A 107 15.12 -7.61 -12.04
N GLY A 108 14.84 -8.74 -12.69
CA GLY A 108 15.68 -9.94 -12.67
C GLY A 108 15.34 -10.94 -11.59
N PHE A 109 14.21 -10.76 -10.89
CA PHE A 109 13.74 -11.64 -9.82
C PHE A 109 12.94 -12.83 -10.35
N GLU A 110 12.39 -12.75 -11.56
CA GLU A 110 11.68 -13.83 -12.23
C GLU A 110 12.26 -14.15 -13.60
N LYS A 111 12.08 -15.39 -14.07
CA LYS A 111 12.44 -15.78 -15.44
C LYS A 111 11.55 -15.03 -16.44
N PRO A 112 12.10 -14.56 -17.58
CA PRO A 112 13.42 -14.85 -18.11
C PRO A 112 14.50 -13.81 -17.72
N GLY A 113 14.25 -13.03 -16.66
CA GLY A 113 15.16 -12.04 -16.11
C GLY A 113 16.46 -12.63 -15.55
N ILE A 114 17.42 -11.74 -15.31
CA ILE A 114 18.73 -12.03 -14.72
C ILE A 114 18.98 -10.99 -13.62
N GLU A 115 19.16 -11.46 -12.39
CA GLU A 115 19.45 -10.61 -11.24
C GLU A 115 20.67 -9.71 -11.49
N GLY A 116 20.50 -8.40 -11.25
CA GLY A 116 21.57 -7.40 -11.40
C GLY A 116 21.85 -6.93 -12.83
N ASP A 117 21.13 -7.41 -13.86
CA ASP A 117 21.30 -6.98 -15.26
C ASP A 117 19.96 -6.62 -15.92
N VAL A 118 19.36 -5.50 -15.48
CA VAL A 118 18.09 -4.96 -15.99
C VAL A 118 18.06 -4.83 -17.53
N PRO A 119 19.10 -4.30 -18.22
CA PRO A 119 19.08 -4.25 -19.69
C PRO A 119 18.96 -5.62 -20.35
N GLN A 120 19.68 -6.63 -19.86
CA GLN A 120 19.59 -7.98 -20.40
C GLN A 120 18.26 -8.65 -20.05
N SER A 121 17.73 -8.43 -18.85
CA SER A 121 16.39 -8.86 -18.43
C SER A 121 15.30 -8.34 -19.38
N ILE A 122 15.33 -7.05 -19.72
CA ILE A 122 14.41 -6.45 -20.70
C ILE A 122 14.54 -7.13 -22.07
N ASP A 123 15.77 -7.39 -22.54
CA ASP A 123 16.00 -8.07 -23.81
C ASP A 123 15.47 -9.51 -23.81
N ASN A 124 15.64 -10.23 -22.70
CA ASN A 124 15.14 -11.59 -22.53
C ASN A 124 13.61 -11.62 -22.51
N LEU A 125 12.98 -10.74 -21.75
CA LEU A 125 11.53 -10.66 -21.67
C LEU A 125 10.92 -10.25 -23.02
N ALA A 126 11.50 -9.25 -23.71
CA ALA A 126 11.08 -8.87 -25.04
C ALA A 126 11.18 -10.02 -26.06
N ALA A 127 12.21 -10.86 -25.96
CA ALA A 127 12.36 -12.03 -26.82
C ALA A 127 11.28 -13.09 -26.54
N SER A 128 10.93 -13.31 -25.27
CA SER A 128 9.92 -14.28 -24.85
C SER A 128 8.51 -13.83 -25.25
N MET A 129 8.19 -12.54 -25.08
CA MET A 129 6.92 -11.95 -25.55
C MET A 129 6.77 -12.04 -27.07
N LYS A 130 7.84 -11.79 -27.85
CA LYS A 130 7.82 -11.99 -29.30
C LYS A 130 7.55 -13.44 -29.66
N LYS A 131 8.16 -14.39 -28.94
CA LYS A 131 7.92 -15.82 -29.16
C LYS A 131 6.45 -16.19 -28.89
N ALA A 132 5.86 -15.72 -27.79
CA ALA A 132 4.42 -15.93 -27.52
C ALA A 132 3.52 -15.36 -28.62
N HIS A 133 3.84 -14.17 -29.13
CA HIS A 133 3.12 -13.57 -30.25
C HIS A 133 3.28 -14.40 -31.55
N GLU A 134 4.48 -14.86 -31.87
CA GLU A 134 4.75 -15.76 -33.01
C GLU A 134 3.94 -17.06 -32.93
N LEU A 135 3.77 -17.59 -31.70
CA LEU A 135 2.93 -18.77 -31.44
C LEU A 135 1.44 -18.49 -31.62
N GLY A 136 1.02 -17.22 -31.69
CA GLY A 136 -0.37 -16.79 -31.88
C GLY A 136 -1.08 -16.36 -30.58
N GLY A 137 -0.34 -16.16 -29.50
CA GLY A 137 -0.87 -15.77 -28.19
C GLY A 137 -1.08 -14.27 -28.00
N VAL A 138 -1.83 -13.94 -26.94
CA VAL A 138 -1.98 -12.60 -26.38
C VAL A 138 -1.05 -12.46 -25.17
N ILE A 139 -0.47 -11.28 -24.96
CA ILE A 139 0.48 -11.04 -23.87
C ILE A 139 -0.20 -10.21 -22.78
N VAL A 140 -0.02 -10.64 -21.53
CA VAL A 140 -0.35 -9.88 -20.31
C VAL A 140 0.95 -9.59 -19.55
N LEU A 141 1.04 -8.39 -18.97
CA LEU A 141 2.12 -7.97 -18.08
C LEU A 141 1.52 -7.40 -16.79
N SER A 142 1.63 -8.16 -15.70
CA SER A 142 1.35 -7.70 -14.33
C SER A 142 2.53 -6.88 -13.79
N MET A 143 2.36 -6.28 -12.60
CA MET A 143 3.48 -5.67 -11.89
C MET A 143 3.50 -5.99 -10.40
N HIS A 144 4.70 -6.28 -9.90
CA HIS A 144 5.05 -6.38 -8.48
C HIS A 144 6.31 -5.55 -8.18
N PRO A 145 6.24 -4.21 -8.25
CA PRO A 145 7.38 -3.34 -7.99
C PRO A 145 7.89 -3.43 -6.55
N MET A 146 9.22 -3.36 -6.39
CA MET A 146 9.87 -3.17 -5.09
C MET A 146 9.36 -1.89 -4.40
N ASN A 147 9.38 -1.87 -3.07
CA ASN A 147 9.03 -0.69 -2.28
C ASN A 147 10.11 0.40 -2.42
N PHE A 148 9.78 1.51 -3.08
CA PHE A 148 10.70 2.62 -3.32
C PHE A 148 11.09 3.42 -2.06
N ALA A 149 10.30 3.37 -0.99
CA ALA A 149 10.57 4.09 0.26
C ALA A 149 11.55 3.35 1.18
N THR A 150 11.48 2.01 1.19
CA THR A 150 12.25 1.16 2.11
C THR A 150 13.34 0.33 1.41
N GLY A 151 13.15 0.05 0.12
CA GLY A 151 13.96 -0.89 -0.65
C GLY A 151 13.57 -2.36 -0.46
N GLY A 152 12.49 -2.64 0.28
CA GLY A 152 11.90 -3.98 0.43
C GLY A 152 11.17 -4.45 -0.83
N ASP A 153 10.63 -5.67 -0.79
CA ASP A 153 9.80 -6.18 -1.87
C ASP A 153 8.39 -5.58 -1.86
N PHE A 154 7.50 -6.13 -2.68
CA PHE A 154 6.12 -5.65 -2.80
C PHE A 154 5.25 -5.96 -1.57
N TYR A 155 5.64 -6.92 -0.72
CA TYR A 155 4.97 -7.23 0.55
C TYR A 155 5.39 -6.33 1.71
N ASP A 156 6.52 -5.63 1.60
CA ASP A 156 6.88 -4.58 2.55
C ASP A 156 5.94 -3.37 2.38
N THR A 157 4.91 -3.31 3.22
CA THR A 157 3.89 -2.26 3.26
C THR A 157 4.33 -1.04 4.08
N SER A 158 5.53 -1.02 4.63
CA SER A 158 5.96 0.12 5.44
C SER A 158 6.38 1.34 4.58
N GLY A 159 6.43 2.51 5.20
CA GLY A 159 7.06 3.71 4.61
C GLY A 159 6.21 4.60 3.71
N GLU A 160 4.88 4.41 3.65
CA GLU A 160 3.93 5.29 2.92
C GLU A 160 4.34 5.53 1.45
N THR A 161 4.78 4.47 0.78
CA THR A 161 5.46 4.51 -0.52
C THR A 161 4.74 5.36 -1.57
N VAL A 162 3.40 5.24 -1.69
CA VAL A 162 2.61 6.00 -2.65
C VAL A 162 2.77 7.51 -2.47
N THR A 163 2.71 8.01 -1.23
CA THR A 163 2.93 9.43 -0.91
C THR A 163 4.28 9.93 -1.43
N HIS A 164 5.31 9.09 -1.34
CA HIS A 164 6.67 9.46 -1.71
C HIS A 164 7.00 9.32 -3.19
N ILE A 165 6.26 8.52 -3.96
CA ILE A 165 6.47 8.34 -5.41
C ILE A 165 5.55 9.21 -6.27
N LEU A 166 4.46 9.75 -5.74
CA LEU A 166 3.60 10.71 -6.45
C LEU A 166 4.34 12.02 -6.78
N PRO A 167 3.89 12.81 -7.77
CA PRO A 167 4.55 14.06 -8.16
C PRO A 167 4.77 15.02 -6.98
N GLY A 168 6.03 15.37 -6.72
CA GLY A 168 6.45 16.19 -5.57
C GLY A 168 6.99 15.38 -4.39
N GLY A 169 6.82 14.05 -4.38
CA GLY A 169 7.39 13.16 -3.39
C GLY A 169 8.89 12.92 -3.59
N LYS A 170 9.59 12.55 -2.51
CA LYS A 170 11.06 12.37 -2.48
C LYS A 170 11.59 11.24 -3.38
N HIS A 171 10.77 10.22 -3.67
CA HIS A 171 11.11 9.04 -4.49
C HIS A 171 10.46 9.06 -5.88
N HIS A 172 9.88 10.18 -6.29
CA HIS A 172 9.23 10.31 -7.60
C HIS A 172 10.18 10.02 -8.78
N ASN A 173 11.43 10.45 -8.67
CA ASN A 173 12.44 10.21 -9.71
C ASN A 173 12.86 8.73 -9.77
N ASP A 174 12.87 8.04 -8.64
CA ASP A 174 13.20 6.60 -8.58
C ASP A 174 12.10 5.80 -9.27
N PHE A 175 10.83 6.12 -8.99
CA PHE A 175 9.68 5.49 -9.63
C PHE A 175 9.62 5.75 -11.14
N THR A 176 9.85 6.98 -11.60
CA THR A 176 9.86 7.30 -13.05
C THR A 176 11.03 6.67 -13.79
N ALA A 177 12.20 6.53 -13.14
CA ALA A 177 13.32 5.78 -13.68
C ALA A 177 13.00 4.27 -13.83
N TRP A 178 12.20 3.71 -12.93
CA TRP A 178 11.71 2.34 -13.07
C TRP A 178 10.65 2.21 -14.19
N LEU A 179 9.69 3.15 -14.30
CA LEU A 179 8.73 3.19 -15.41
C LEU A 179 9.41 3.32 -16.78
N ASP A 180 10.59 3.96 -16.85
CA ASP A 180 11.40 4.02 -18.07
C ASP A 180 11.86 2.64 -18.57
N ASN A 181 12.06 1.67 -17.67
CA ASN A 181 12.38 0.29 -18.04
C ASN A 181 11.19 -0.40 -18.69
N ILE A 182 9.98 -0.20 -18.16
CA ILE A 182 8.73 -0.71 -18.75
C ILE A 182 8.49 -0.12 -20.14
N ALA A 183 8.69 1.19 -20.29
CA ALA A 183 8.60 1.84 -21.61
C ALA A 183 9.65 1.27 -22.58
N THR A 184 10.87 1.01 -22.11
CA THR A 184 11.94 0.41 -22.93
C THR A 184 11.57 -0.99 -23.40
N LEU A 185 10.98 -1.81 -22.53
CA LEU A 185 10.41 -3.10 -22.91
C LEU A 185 9.35 -2.92 -23.99
N ALA A 186 8.33 -2.10 -23.74
CA ALA A 186 7.21 -1.89 -24.66
C ALA A 186 7.66 -1.49 -26.07
N HIS A 187 8.67 -0.61 -26.17
CA HIS A 187 9.28 -0.19 -27.45
C HIS A 187 10.07 -1.29 -28.16
N LYS A 188 10.57 -2.29 -27.43
CA LYS A 188 11.31 -3.44 -27.97
C LYS A 188 10.39 -4.56 -28.44
N VAL A 189 9.18 -4.70 -27.89
CA VAL A 189 8.23 -5.78 -28.24
C VAL A 189 7.53 -5.50 -29.57
N LYS A 190 8.25 -5.82 -30.65
CA LYS A 190 7.80 -5.68 -32.04
C LYS A 190 7.94 -7.00 -32.79
N ASP A 191 7.03 -7.25 -33.73
CA ASP A 191 7.08 -8.42 -34.60
C ASP A 191 8.21 -8.32 -35.64
N GLU A 192 8.38 -9.34 -36.47
CA GLU A 192 9.41 -9.37 -37.53
C GLU A 192 9.24 -8.25 -38.59
N ASN A 193 8.04 -7.69 -38.73
CA ASN A 193 7.74 -6.59 -39.64
C ASN A 193 7.97 -5.21 -39.00
N GLY A 194 8.25 -5.17 -37.69
CA GLY A 194 8.42 -3.95 -36.92
C GLY A 194 7.11 -3.36 -36.40
N GLU A 195 5.99 -4.07 -36.51
CA GLU A 195 4.72 -3.69 -35.89
C GLU A 195 4.78 -3.92 -34.38
N SER A 196 4.26 -2.97 -33.60
CA SER A 196 4.23 -3.11 -32.14
C SER A 196 3.27 -4.21 -31.72
N ILE A 197 3.77 -5.14 -30.91
CA ILE A 197 2.95 -6.24 -30.37
C ILE A 197 2.19 -5.72 -29.15
N PRO A 198 0.88 -5.96 -29.04
CA PRO A 198 0.09 -5.49 -27.91
C PRO A 198 0.43 -6.22 -26.61
N ILE A 199 0.41 -5.47 -25.51
CA ILE A 199 0.56 -5.97 -24.15
C ILE A 199 -0.64 -5.48 -23.35
N ILE A 200 -1.36 -6.40 -22.71
CA ILE A 200 -2.37 -6.05 -21.70
C ILE A 200 -1.60 -5.78 -20.40
N PHE A 201 -1.49 -4.51 -20.01
CA PHE A 201 -0.71 -4.06 -18.86
C PHE A 201 -1.60 -3.80 -17.65
N ARG A 202 -1.29 -4.44 -16.52
CA ARG A 202 -2.13 -4.46 -15.31
C ARG A 202 -1.39 -3.86 -14.11
N PRO A 203 -1.40 -2.53 -13.96
CA PRO A 203 -0.72 -1.84 -12.87
C PRO A 203 -1.49 -1.90 -11.53
N PHE A 204 -0.75 -2.06 -10.43
CA PHE A 204 -1.24 -1.94 -9.04
C PHE A 204 -2.53 -2.74 -8.72
N HIS A 205 -2.55 -4.01 -9.10
CA HIS A 205 -3.66 -4.93 -8.87
C HIS A 205 -3.89 -5.25 -7.37
N GLU A 206 -5.05 -5.81 -7.04
CA GLU A 206 -5.44 -6.23 -5.68
C GLU A 206 -5.38 -5.15 -4.60
N GLN A 207 -5.40 -3.89 -5.01
CA GLN A 207 -5.24 -2.75 -4.11
C GLN A 207 -6.29 -2.66 -2.97
N THR A 208 -7.42 -3.37 -3.09
CA THR A 208 -8.42 -3.45 -2.01
C THR A 208 -7.92 -4.21 -0.79
N GLY A 209 -6.90 -5.06 -0.94
CA GLY A 209 -6.23 -5.79 0.13
C GLY A 209 -5.17 -4.96 0.87
N ALA A 210 -4.47 -5.62 1.80
CA ALA A 210 -3.48 -5.00 2.68
C ALA A 210 -2.06 -5.60 2.55
N TRP A 211 -1.86 -6.55 1.64
CA TRP A 211 -0.59 -7.26 1.47
C TRP A 211 0.42 -6.53 0.57
N PHE A 212 -0.02 -5.60 -0.29
CA PHE A 212 0.89 -4.81 -1.14
C PHE A 212 1.02 -3.37 -0.65
N TRP A 213 2.19 -2.74 -0.86
CA TRP A 213 2.41 -1.34 -0.44
C TRP A 213 1.52 -0.31 -1.14
N TRP A 214 0.90 -0.65 -2.26
CA TRP A 214 -0.12 0.19 -2.92
C TRP A 214 -1.55 -0.12 -2.44
N GLY A 215 -1.70 -1.04 -1.49
CA GLY A 215 -2.97 -1.49 -0.93
C GLY A 215 -3.64 -0.47 -0.02
N ALA A 216 -4.94 -0.70 0.24
CA ALA A 216 -5.85 0.20 0.93
C ALA A 216 -5.47 0.47 2.40
N HIS A 217 -4.58 -0.34 2.97
CA HIS A 217 -4.06 -0.15 4.34
C HIS A 217 -3.23 1.12 4.51
N GLN A 218 -2.50 1.55 3.49
CA GLN A 218 -1.61 2.73 3.54
C GLN A 218 -1.85 3.73 2.40
N THR A 219 -2.75 3.39 1.48
CA THR A 219 -3.02 4.16 0.26
C THR A 219 -4.48 4.57 0.23
N THR A 220 -4.74 5.86 0.30
CA THR A 220 -6.09 6.40 0.15
C THR A 220 -6.62 6.19 -1.28
N PRO A 221 -7.95 6.13 -1.48
CA PRO A 221 -8.53 6.00 -2.82
C PRO A 221 -8.03 7.07 -3.81
N GLU A 222 -7.85 8.30 -3.35
CA GLU A 222 -7.38 9.43 -4.15
C GLU A 222 -5.91 9.28 -4.53
N GLN A 223 -5.07 8.77 -3.62
CA GLN A 223 -3.68 8.44 -3.92
C GLN A 223 -3.57 7.31 -4.95
N TYR A 224 -4.37 6.24 -4.81
CA TYR A 224 -4.38 5.15 -5.78
C TYR A 224 -4.80 5.64 -7.17
N LYS A 225 -5.90 6.41 -7.26
CA LYS A 225 -6.35 7.03 -8.52
C LYS A 225 -5.24 7.88 -9.13
N ALA A 226 -4.56 8.70 -8.33
CA ALA A 226 -3.46 9.54 -8.80
C ALA A 226 -2.27 8.71 -9.31
N LEU A 227 -1.90 7.64 -8.60
CA LEU A 227 -0.80 6.74 -8.97
C LEU A 227 -1.08 6.02 -10.29
N PHE A 228 -2.29 5.48 -10.45
CA PHE A 228 -2.72 4.81 -11.67
C PHE A 228 -2.73 5.78 -12.86
N ARG A 229 -3.37 6.95 -12.71
CA ARG A 229 -3.42 7.98 -13.76
C ARG A 229 -2.03 8.43 -14.17
N PHE A 230 -1.17 8.73 -13.20
CA PHE A 230 0.20 9.13 -13.46
C PHE A 230 0.97 8.07 -14.25
N THR A 231 0.81 6.79 -13.90
CA THR A 231 1.48 5.69 -14.59
C THR A 231 1.04 5.56 -16.04
N VAL A 232 -0.27 5.64 -16.30
CA VAL A 232 -0.83 5.65 -17.67
C VAL A 232 -0.29 6.84 -18.46
N GLU A 233 -0.38 8.06 -17.92
CA GLU A 233 0.07 9.28 -18.61
C GLU A 233 1.58 9.33 -18.82
N TYR A 234 2.36 8.86 -17.87
CA TYR A 234 3.80 8.79 -18.00
C TYR A 234 4.16 7.86 -19.16
N LEU A 235 3.61 6.63 -19.19
CA LEU A 235 3.88 5.67 -20.26
C LEU A 235 3.33 6.13 -21.61
N ARG A 236 2.05 6.53 -21.68
CA ARG A 236 1.36 6.94 -22.92
C ARG A 236 1.86 8.28 -23.45
N ASP A 237 1.85 9.32 -22.61
CA ASP A 237 2.05 10.70 -23.07
C ASP A 237 3.51 11.15 -22.97
N THR A 238 4.27 10.68 -21.97
CA THR A 238 5.67 11.09 -21.77
C THR A 238 6.65 10.14 -22.46
N LYS A 239 6.38 8.83 -22.42
CA LYS A 239 7.24 7.79 -22.99
C LYS A 239 6.76 7.24 -24.34
N ASP A 240 5.67 7.77 -24.90
CA ASP A 240 5.17 7.46 -26.25
C ASP A 240 4.85 5.96 -26.44
N VAL A 241 4.35 5.30 -25.39
CA VAL A 241 3.98 3.87 -25.42
C VAL A 241 2.58 3.73 -26.00
N HIS A 242 2.47 3.09 -27.16
CA HIS A 242 1.22 2.94 -27.92
C HIS A 242 0.79 1.48 -28.14
N ASN A 243 1.38 0.54 -27.40
CA ASN A 243 1.05 -0.87 -27.51
C ASN A 243 0.42 -1.47 -26.25
N PHE A 244 -0.04 -0.65 -25.31
CA PHE A 244 -0.69 -1.11 -24.09
C PHE A 244 -2.22 -1.05 -24.16
N LEU A 245 -2.87 -2.03 -23.54
CA LEU A 245 -4.23 -1.93 -23.03
C LEU A 245 -4.15 -1.94 -21.50
N TYR A 246 -4.81 -1.00 -20.82
CA TYR A 246 -4.69 -0.83 -19.37
C TYR A 246 -5.79 -1.54 -18.61
N VAL A 247 -5.41 -2.30 -17.59
CA VAL A 247 -6.32 -3.11 -16.76
C VAL A 247 -6.44 -2.53 -15.36
N PHE A 248 -7.67 -2.39 -14.86
CA PHE A 248 -7.95 -2.10 -13.46
C PHE A 248 -8.57 -3.34 -12.81
N SER A 249 -7.85 -3.96 -11.87
CA SER A 249 -8.28 -5.18 -11.18
C SER A 249 -8.11 -5.07 -9.66
N PRO A 250 -9.13 -4.59 -8.94
CA PRO A 250 -9.26 -4.85 -7.51
C PRO A 250 -9.16 -6.35 -7.18
N GLY A 251 -8.94 -6.69 -5.90
CA GLY A 251 -8.90 -8.08 -5.44
C GLY A 251 -10.29 -8.72 -5.48
N ALA A 252 -10.52 -9.75 -4.64
CA ALA A 252 -11.79 -10.46 -4.63
C ALA A 252 -12.97 -9.48 -4.58
N GLY A 253 -13.93 -9.70 -5.47
CA GLY A 253 -14.97 -8.72 -5.75
C GLY A 253 -15.89 -8.50 -4.54
N PRO A 254 -16.55 -7.33 -4.46
CA PRO A 254 -17.30 -6.93 -3.29
C PRO A 254 -18.71 -7.54 -3.26
N ALA A 255 -18.84 -8.80 -3.71
CA ALA A 255 -20.08 -9.53 -3.88
C ALA A 255 -21.17 -8.74 -4.65
N GLY A 256 -20.75 -8.02 -5.70
CA GLY A 256 -21.62 -7.21 -6.57
C GLY A 256 -21.83 -5.75 -6.14
N ASP A 257 -21.13 -5.24 -5.11
CA ASP A 257 -21.17 -3.82 -4.74
C ASP A 257 -20.35 -2.94 -5.72
N VAL A 258 -21.08 -2.30 -6.65
CA VAL A 258 -20.51 -1.37 -7.64
C VAL A 258 -19.79 -0.17 -7.00
N GLU A 259 -20.30 0.36 -5.87
CA GLU A 259 -19.71 1.53 -5.22
C GLU A 259 -18.33 1.19 -4.67
N ARG A 260 -18.20 0.02 -4.02
CA ARG A 260 -16.93 -0.49 -3.53
C ARG A 260 -15.94 -0.79 -4.66
N TYR A 261 -16.39 -1.40 -5.75
CA TYR A 261 -15.53 -1.65 -6.92
C TYR A 261 -14.99 -0.35 -7.54
N LEU A 262 -15.83 0.69 -7.60
CA LEU A 262 -15.46 1.97 -8.22
C LEU A 262 -14.76 2.95 -7.28
N GLU A 263 -14.61 2.63 -6.00
CA GLU A 263 -14.04 3.51 -4.99
C GLU A 263 -12.65 4.05 -5.39
N THR A 264 -11.82 3.19 -5.97
CA THR A 264 -10.45 3.50 -6.43
C THR A 264 -10.34 3.57 -7.95
N TYR A 265 -11.46 3.52 -8.67
CA TYR A 265 -11.47 3.53 -10.14
C TYR A 265 -10.86 4.83 -10.68
N PRO A 266 -9.79 4.76 -11.51
CA PRO A 266 -9.09 5.93 -11.99
C PRO A 266 -9.87 6.72 -13.04
N GLY A 267 -10.92 6.13 -13.64
CA GLY A 267 -11.82 6.77 -14.61
C GLY A 267 -11.73 6.17 -16.02
N ASP A 268 -12.77 6.42 -16.82
CA ASP A 268 -12.97 5.78 -18.13
C ASP A 268 -11.86 6.06 -19.17
N GLU A 269 -11.11 7.17 -19.02
CA GLU A 269 -10.01 7.57 -19.93
C GLU A 269 -8.68 6.85 -19.63
N TYR A 270 -8.64 6.04 -18.57
CA TYR A 270 -7.41 5.39 -18.08
C TYR A 270 -7.47 3.86 -18.14
N VAL A 271 -8.64 3.27 -18.39
CA VAL A 271 -8.86 1.83 -18.27
C VAL A 271 -9.53 1.31 -19.53
N ASP A 272 -8.97 0.24 -20.10
CA ASP A 272 -9.54 -0.50 -21.23
C ASP A 272 -10.27 -1.77 -20.77
N ILE A 273 -9.76 -2.41 -19.71
CA ILE A 273 -10.25 -3.69 -19.18
C ILE A 273 -10.57 -3.57 -17.69
N LEU A 274 -11.78 -3.96 -17.31
CA LEU A 274 -12.24 -4.10 -15.93
C LEU A 274 -12.02 -5.54 -15.48
N GLY A 275 -11.19 -5.72 -14.46
CA GLY A 275 -10.81 -7.00 -13.89
C GLY A 275 -11.22 -7.18 -12.43
N ILE A 276 -11.17 -8.43 -11.98
CA ILE A 276 -11.14 -8.85 -10.57
C ILE A 276 -10.17 -10.02 -10.45
N ASP A 277 -9.50 -10.11 -9.31
CA ASP A 277 -8.62 -11.24 -8.97
C ASP A 277 -9.30 -12.03 -7.85
N ASN A 278 -9.53 -13.33 -8.02
CA ASN A 278 -10.28 -14.13 -7.04
C ASN A 278 -9.81 -15.58 -6.99
N TYR A 279 -9.25 -15.96 -5.85
CA TYR A 279 -8.79 -17.32 -5.56
C TYR A 279 -9.76 -18.00 -4.59
N ASP A 280 -9.92 -19.31 -4.75
CA ASP A 280 -10.74 -20.14 -3.87
C ASP A 280 -9.96 -20.52 -2.59
N SER A 281 -10.54 -21.32 -1.72
CA SER A 281 -9.90 -21.83 -0.51
C SER A 281 -9.49 -23.30 -0.71
N PRO A 282 -8.27 -23.72 -0.29
CA PRO A 282 -7.83 -25.09 -0.50
C PRO A 282 -8.69 -26.11 0.29
N ASP A 283 -9.22 -25.70 1.44
CA ASP A 283 -9.98 -26.56 2.36
C ASP A 283 -11.42 -26.85 1.88
N ASN A 284 -11.96 -25.99 1.02
CA ASN A 284 -13.34 -26.11 0.53
C ASN A 284 -13.46 -25.65 -0.94
N ALA A 285 -12.46 -26.00 -1.75
CA ALA A 285 -12.40 -25.58 -3.13
C ALA A 285 -13.61 -26.07 -3.93
N GLY A 286 -14.21 -25.19 -4.70
CA GLY A 286 -15.36 -25.45 -5.55
C GLY A 286 -16.69 -25.43 -4.79
N SER A 287 -16.75 -24.74 -3.64
CA SER A 287 -17.99 -24.52 -2.88
C SER A 287 -19.01 -23.69 -3.65
N ASP A 288 -20.30 -23.97 -3.45
CA ASP A 288 -21.38 -23.22 -4.09
C ASP A 288 -21.36 -21.75 -3.64
N GLU A 289 -21.02 -21.47 -2.38
CA GLU A 289 -20.89 -20.13 -1.82
C GLU A 289 -19.85 -19.28 -2.58
N TRP A 290 -18.62 -19.78 -2.70
CA TRP A 290 -17.55 -19.04 -3.40
C TRP A 290 -17.88 -18.85 -4.89
N ILE A 291 -18.35 -19.90 -5.57
CA ILE A 291 -18.74 -19.84 -6.98
C ILE A 291 -19.87 -18.82 -7.21
N ASN A 292 -20.88 -18.79 -6.35
CA ASN A 292 -21.98 -17.82 -6.47
C ASN A 292 -21.50 -16.38 -6.25
N GLY A 293 -20.56 -16.16 -5.33
CA GLY A 293 -19.89 -14.87 -5.14
C GLY A 293 -19.15 -14.44 -6.41
N LEU A 294 -18.26 -15.29 -6.93
CA LEU A 294 -17.50 -15.05 -8.15
C LEU A 294 -18.42 -14.70 -9.33
N VAL A 295 -19.46 -15.51 -9.59
CA VAL A 295 -20.38 -15.27 -10.71
C VAL A 295 -21.15 -13.95 -10.54
N THR A 296 -21.46 -13.55 -9.31
CA THR A 296 -22.11 -12.27 -8.99
C THR A 296 -21.20 -11.09 -9.35
N ASP A 297 -19.92 -11.16 -8.96
CA ASP A 297 -18.94 -10.13 -9.27
C ASP A 297 -18.67 -10.02 -10.78
N LEU A 298 -18.51 -11.16 -11.46
CA LEU A 298 -18.33 -11.16 -12.92
C LEU A 298 -19.54 -10.60 -13.66
N ALA A 299 -20.76 -10.85 -13.16
CA ALA A 299 -21.96 -10.26 -13.73
C ALA A 299 -22.02 -8.74 -13.55
N MET A 300 -21.60 -8.24 -12.39
CA MET A 300 -21.44 -6.80 -12.13
C MET A 300 -20.41 -6.18 -13.08
N LEU A 301 -19.25 -6.82 -13.25
CA LEU A 301 -18.19 -6.38 -14.15
C LEU A 301 -18.67 -6.25 -15.59
N VAL A 302 -19.42 -7.25 -16.07
CA VAL A 302 -20.01 -7.24 -17.42
C VAL A 302 -20.97 -6.06 -17.60
N ASP A 303 -21.85 -5.79 -16.62
CA ASP A 303 -22.74 -4.63 -16.70
C ASP A 303 -21.96 -3.30 -16.75
N LEU A 304 -20.92 -3.16 -15.93
CA LEU A 304 -20.08 -1.97 -15.89
C LEU A 304 -19.32 -1.77 -17.22
N ALA A 305 -18.79 -2.86 -17.77
CA ALA A 305 -18.06 -2.86 -19.02
C ALA A 305 -18.97 -2.52 -20.21
N ASP A 306 -20.17 -3.11 -20.27
CA ASP A 306 -21.17 -2.80 -21.30
C ASP A 306 -21.61 -1.33 -21.25
N GLU A 307 -21.80 -0.77 -20.05
CA GLU A 307 -22.16 0.65 -19.87
C GLU A 307 -21.06 1.60 -20.36
N ARG A 308 -19.78 1.24 -20.16
CA ARG A 308 -18.61 2.08 -20.45
C ARG A 308 -17.91 1.75 -21.77
N GLY A 309 -18.41 0.74 -22.50
CA GLY A 309 -17.78 0.22 -23.71
C GLY A 309 -16.38 -0.36 -23.46
N LYS A 310 -16.17 -1.01 -22.31
CA LYS A 310 -14.90 -1.62 -21.88
C LYS A 310 -14.95 -3.15 -21.98
N ILE A 311 -13.86 -3.82 -21.62
CA ILE A 311 -13.78 -5.29 -21.61
C ILE A 311 -13.85 -5.81 -20.16
N PRO A 312 -14.76 -6.74 -19.81
CA PRO A 312 -14.74 -7.41 -18.51
C PRO A 312 -13.85 -8.67 -18.56
N ALA A 313 -13.06 -8.93 -17.51
CA ALA A 313 -12.19 -10.10 -17.41
C ALA A 313 -12.09 -10.64 -15.97
N LEU A 314 -11.83 -11.94 -15.83
CA LEU A 314 -11.35 -12.54 -14.58
C LEU A 314 -9.82 -12.52 -14.65
N THR A 315 -9.22 -11.46 -14.13
CA THR A 315 -7.81 -11.13 -14.39
C THR A 315 -6.86 -12.10 -13.70
N GLU A 316 -7.27 -12.65 -12.56
CA GLU A 316 -6.66 -13.79 -11.91
C GLU A 316 -7.71 -14.71 -11.28
N PHE A 317 -7.48 -16.03 -11.37
CA PHE A 317 -8.24 -17.04 -10.64
C PHE A 317 -7.38 -18.26 -10.35
N GLY A 318 -7.72 -19.03 -9.32
CA GLY A 318 -6.99 -20.26 -9.01
C GLY A 318 -7.64 -21.05 -7.89
N TYR A 319 -7.18 -22.29 -7.74
CA TYR A 319 -7.66 -23.24 -6.73
C TYR A 319 -7.48 -22.70 -5.30
N SER A 320 -6.38 -21.98 -5.07
CA SER A 320 -6.19 -21.10 -3.92
C SER A 320 -5.11 -20.07 -4.22
N ALA A 321 -4.90 -19.09 -3.34
CA ALA A 321 -3.79 -18.15 -3.47
C ALA A 321 -2.40 -18.84 -3.45
N SER A 322 -2.31 -20.02 -2.83
CA SER A 322 -1.09 -20.86 -2.81
C SER A 322 -1.08 -21.93 -3.90
N GLY A 323 -2.08 -21.96 -4.79
CA GLY A 323 -2.23 -23.00 -5.82
C GLY A 323 -3.08 -24.18 -5.36
N MET A 324 -3.01 -25.29 -6.10
CA MET A 324 -3.65 -26.56 -5.75
C MET A 324 -2.69 -27.42 -4.93
N SER A 325 -3.20 -28.36 -4.13
CA SER A 325 -2.41 -29.38 -3.45
C SER A 325 -1.97 -30.49 -4.41
N GLU A 326 -0.92 -31.26 -4.07
CA GLU A 326 -0.42 -32.37 -4.90
C GLU A 326 -1.46 -33.48 -5.11
N THR A 327 -2.28 -33.71 -4.08
CA THR A 327 -3.35 -34.71 -4.02
C THR A 327 -4.50 -34.17 -3.17
N ASP A 328 -5.61 -34.90 -3.13
CA ASP A 328 -6.82 -34.61 -2.35
C ASP A 328 -7.51 -33.30 -2.73
N VAL A 329 -7.47 -32.96 -4.01
CA VAL A 329 -8.11 -31.76 -4.54
C VAL A 329 -9.53 -32.02 -5.02
N THR A 330 -10.35 -30.97 -5.13
CA THR A 330 -11.68 -31.04 -5.74
C THR A 330 -11.58 -31.37 -7.22
N LEU A 331 -11.72 -32.66 -7.57
CA LEU A 331 -11.41 -33.21 -8.90
C LEU A 331 -12.23 -32.67 -10.08
N ASP A 332 -13.28 -31.89 -9.87
CA ASP A 332 -14.07 -31.24 -10.92
C ASP A 332 -14.00 -29.70 -10.87
N TRP A 333 -12.99 -29.14 -10.19
CA TRP A 333 -12.92 -27.72 -9.89
C TRP A 333 -12.95 -26.83 -11.14
N PHE A 334 -12.10 -27.07 -12.15
CA PHE A 334 -12.06 -26.23 -13.36
C PHE A 334 -13.39 -26.28 -14.11
N THR A 335 -13.95 -27.48 -14.32
CA THR A 335 -15.23 -27.59 -15.05
C THR A 335 -16.41 -27.05 -14.26
N ARG A 336 -16.42 -27.18 -12.92
CA ARG A 336 -17.46 -26.62 -12.05
C ARG A 336 -17.45 -25.10 -12.06
N VAL A 337 -16.29 -24.48 -11.83
CA VAL A 337 -16.12 -23.01 -11.86
C VAL A 337 -16.46 -22.46 -13.25
N PHE A 338 -15.87 -23.05 -14.30
CA PHE A 338 -16.12 -22.61 -15.66
C PHE A 338 -17.57 -22.80 -16.09
N GLY A 339 -18.20 -23.91 -15.70
CA GLY A 339 -19.60 -24.20 -15.93
C GLY A 339 -20.51 -23.14 -15.34
N ALA A 340 -20.28 -22.75 -14.09
CA ALA A 340 -21.05 -21.71 -13.42
C ALA A 340 -20.95 -20.35 -14.13
N ILE A 341 -19.74 -19.95 -14.54
CA ILE A 341 -19.51 -18.71 -15.31
C ILE A 341 -20.27 -18.77 -16.65
N LYS A 342 -20.08 -19.84 -17.42
CA LYS A 342 -20.66 -20.05 -18.75
C LYS A 342 -22.20 -20.11 -18.75
N ASP A 343 -22.78 -20.74 -17.73
CA ASP A 343 -24.22 -20.93 -17.61
C ASP A 343 -24.94 -19.67 -17.12
N HIS A 344 -24.23 -18.77 -16.45
CA HIS A 344 -24.80 -17.49 -16.01
C HIS A 344 -24.97 -16.52 -17.21
N PRO A 345 -26.14 -15.85 -17.35
CA PRO A 345 -26.46 -15.06 -18.55
C PRO A 345 -25.60 -13.81 -18.77
N LYS A 346 -24.89 -13.32 -17.74
CA LYS A 346 -24.00 -12.16 -17.83
C LYS A 346 -22.53 -12.55 -17.72
N ALA A 347 -22.14 -13.19 -16.61
CA ALA A 347 -20.75 -13.58 -16.32
C ALA A 347 -20.05 -14.32 -17.47
N ARG A 348 -20.79 -15.12 -18.26
CA ARG A 348 -20.28 -15.76 -19.50
C ARG A 348 -19.70 -14.81 -20.56
N ASN A 349 -19.91 -13.50 -20.42
CA ASN A 349 -19.49 -12.48 -21.37
C ASN A 349 -18.11 -11.87 -21.02
N ILE A 350 -17.42 -12.36 -19.98
CA ILE A 350 -16.01 -12.01 -19.77
C ILE A 350 -15.15 -12.43 -20.96
N ALA A 351 -14.12 -11.66 -21.26
CA ALA A 351 -13.27 -11.91 -22.43
C ALA A 351 -12.22 -12.98 -22.15
N TYR A 352 -11.70 -13.03 -20.93
CA TYR A 352 -10.70 -14.01 -20.53
C TYR A 352 -10.72 -14.32 -19.03
N MET A 353 -10.09 -15.44 -18.69
CA MET A 353 -9.74 -15.85 -17.33
C MET A 353 -8.30 -16.36 -17.30
N GLN A 354 -7.47 -15.86 -16.38
CA GLN A 354 -6.05 -16.22 -16.30
C GLN A 354 -5.70 -16.81 -14.94
N THR A 355 -5.01 -17.96 -14.92
CA THR A 355 -4.49 -18.58 -13.70
C THR A 355 -3.01 -18.24 -13.48
N TRP A 356 -2.52 -18.47 -12.26
CA TRP A 356 -1.17 -18.09 -11.83
C TRP A 356 -0.08 -19.10 -12.23
N ALA A 357 1.17 -18.84 -11.86
CA ALA A 357 2.35 -19.52 -12.39
C ALA A 357 2.68 -20.83 -11.66
N ASN A 358 3.10 -21.85 -12.41
CA ASN A 358 3.63 -23.10 -11.85
C ASN A 358 5.11 -22.97 -11.40
N PHE A 359 5.40 -22.21 -10.34
CA PHE A 359 6.76 -22.10 -9.80
C PHE A 359 7.28 -23.39 -9.15
N GLY A 360 6.40 -24.20 -8.53
CA GLY A 360 6.76 -25.48 -7.93
C GLY A 360 5.89 -25.87 -6.73
N TRP A 361 6.27 -26.92 -6.01
CA TRP A 361 5.68 -27.36 -4.74
C TRP A 361 6.47 -26.80 -3.54
N PRO A 362 5.87 -26.70 -2.33
CA PRO A 362 4.50 -27.06 -1.95
C PRO A 362 3.43 -26.04 -2.37
N ASP A 363 3.85 -24.83 -2.74
CA ASP A 363 2.96 -23.73 -3.13
C ASP A 363 3.34 -23.23 -4.52
N ASN A 364 2.34 -22.76 -5.27
CA ASN A 364 2.44 -22.24 -6.64
C ASN A 364 2.45 -23.30 -7.74
N VAL A 365 1.45 -24.18 -7.71
CA VAL A 365 1.03 -24.99 -8.86
C VAL A 365 -0.44 -24.69 -9.18
N PHE A 366 -0.71 -24.18 -10.38
CA PHE A 366 -2.02 -23.63 -10.77
C PHE A 366 -2.59 -24.24 -12.04
N VAL A 367 -1.74 -24.88 -12.86
CA VAL A 367 -2.15 -25.75 -13.97
C VAL A 367 -1.74 -27.19 -13.64
N PRO A 368 -2.66 -28.17 -13.69
CA PRO A 368 -2.30 -29.55 -13.43
C PRO A 368 -1.40 -30.08 -14.54
N TYR A 369 -0.34 -30.79 -14.15
CA TYR A 369 0.68 -31.27 -15.07
C TYR A 369 0.37 -32.67 -15.62
N LYS A 370 0.94 -32.95 -16.78
CA LYS A 370 1.05 -34.30 -17.35
C LYS A 370 2.50 -34.74 -17.26
N ASP A 371 2.78 -35.91 -16.69
CA ASP A 371 4.15 -36.39 -16.49
C ASP A 371 4.76 -36.93 -17.79
N VAL A 372 5.06 -36.00 -18.70
CA VAL A 372 5.65 -36.27 -20.01
C VAL A 372 7.11 -36.71 -19.93
N ASN A 373 7.78 -36.42 -18.81
CA ASN A 373 9.19 -36.73 -18.57
C ASN A 373 9.37 -38.05 -17.80
N GLY A 374 8.34 -38.50 -17.08
CA GLY A 374 8.31 -39.74 -16.30
C GLY A 374 9.03 -39.63 -14.95
N ASP A 375 9.13 -38.42 -14.40
CA ASP A 375 9.88 -38.09 -13.18
C ASP A 375 9.05 -37.40 -12.09
N LEU A 376 7.74 -37.21 -12.30
CA LEU A 376 6.82 -36.58 -11.35
C LEU A 376 5.90 -37.57 -10.61
N GLY A 377 6.04 -38.88 -10.86
CA GLY A 377 5.28 -39.92 -10.15
C GLY A 377 3.93 -40.27 -10.78
N GLY A 378 3.48 -39.51 -11.78
CA GLY A 378 2.21 -39.73 -12.47
C GLY A 378 1.66 -38.42 -13.02
N ASP A 379 0.57 -38.49 -13.77
CA ASP A 379 -0.17 -37.28 -14.14
C ASP A 379 -0.88 -36.72 -12.88
N HIS A 380 -0.90 -35.40 -12.71
CA HIS A 380 -1.63 -34.77 -11.61
C HIS A 380 -3.13 -35.14 -11.64
N GLU A 381 -3.76 -35.31 -10.48
CA GLU A 381 -5.13 -35.85 -10.42
C GLU A 381 -6.21 -34.92 -10.98
N LEU A 382 -5.99 -33.60 -11.01
CA LEU A 382 -6.84 -32.63 -11.73
C LEU A 382 -6.65 -32.59 -13.25
N LEU A 383 -5.64 -33.28 -13.80
CA LEU A 383 -5.37 -33.24 -15.24
C LEU A 383 -6.60 -33.63 -16.09
N PRO A 384 -7.38 -34.69 -15.76
CA PRO A 384 -8.57 -35.04 -16.53
C PRO A 384 -9.65 -33.95 -16.55
N ASP A 385 -9.82 -33.21 -15.46
CA ASP A 385 -10.78 -32.12 -15.37
C ASP A 385 -10.33 -30.90 -16.16
N PHE A 386 -9.04 -30.55 -16.07
CA PHE A 386 -8.47 -29.49 -16.89
C PHE A 386 -8.51 -29.82 -18.39
N GLN A 387 -8.32 -31.09 -18.76
CA GLN A 387 -8.56 -31.57 -20.14
C GLN A 387 -10.03 -31.46 -20.55
N ALA A 388 -10.97 -31.69 -19.63
CA ALA A 388 -12.40 -31.50 -19.90
C ALA A 388 -12.76 -30.01 -20.03
N PHE A 389 -12.13 -29.14 -19.24
CA PHE A 389 -12.21 -27.69 -19.35
C PHE A 389 -11.68 -27.19 -20.71
N GLU A 390 -10.53 -27.68 -21.18
CA GLU A 390 -10.00 -27.35 -22.52
C GLU A 390 -10.91 -27.84 -23.65
N ALA A 391 -11.49 -29.04 -23.50
CA ALA A 391 -12.36 -29.63 -24.50
C ALA A 391 -13.73 -28.94 -24.60
N ASP A 392 -14.09 -28.02 -23.70
CA ASP A 392 -15.32 -27.25 -23.77
C ASP A 392 -15.24 -26.21 -24.90
N ASP A 393 -16.19 -26.22 -25.84
CA ASP A 393 -16.21 -25.31 -27.00
C ASP A 393 -16.23 -23.82 -26.60
N TYR A 394 -16.62 -23.49 -25.36
CA TYR A 394 -16.62 -22.12 -24.84
C TYR A 394 -15.26 -21.71 -24.24
N SER A 395 -14.37 -22.66 -23.98
CA SER A 395 -13.01 -22.41 -23.49
C SER A 395 -12.06 -22.25 -24.67
N ALA A 396 -11.46 -21.06 -24.82
CA ALA A 396 -10.60 -20.74 -25.95
C ALA A 396 -9.12 -20.78 -25.55
N PHE A 397 -8.41 -21.74 -26.12
CA PHE A 397 -6.95 -21.84 -26.07
C PHE A 397 -6.34 -21.22 -27.35
N ARG A 398 -5.02 -21.28 -27.50
CA ARG A 398 -4.31 -20.61 -28.59
C ARG A 398 -4.87 -20.98 -29.96
N ASN A 399 -5.13 -22.26 -30.24
CA ASN A 399 -5.55 -22.72 -31.57
C ASN A 399 -6.89 -22.12 -32.01
N GLN A 400 -7.77 -21.83 -31.07
CA GLN A 400 -9.08 -21.22 -31.29
C GLN A 400 -8.93 -19.75 -31.68
N ILE A 401 -7.89 -19.05 -31.21
CA ILE A 401 -7.71 -17.60 -31.43
C ILE A 401 -6.66 -17.23 -32.48
N GLN A 402 -5.72 -18.14 -32.78
CA GLN A 402 -4.60 -17.85 -33.68
C GLN A 402 -5.10 -17.40 -35.07
N ASN A 403 -4.49 -16.35 -35.60
CA ASN A 403 -4.87 -15.69 -36.86
C ASN A 403 -6.28 -15.06 -36.89
N GLN A 404 -6.97 -14.95 -35.76
CA GLN A 404 -8.29 -14.28 -35.70
C GLN A 404 -8.20 -12.84 -35.18
N ILE A 405 -7.23 -12.54 -34.31
CA ILE A 405 -7.12 -11.24 -33.62
C ILE A 405 -6.65 -10.13 -34.56
N TYR A 406 -5.48 -10.30 -35.18
CA TYR A 406 -4.80 -9.26 -35.96
C TYR A 406 -5.22 -9.27 -37.44
N THR A 407 -6.53 -9.25 -37.70
CA THR A 407 -7.10 -9.27 -39.05
C THR A 407 -7.40 -7.87 -39.58
N ASP A 408 -7.52 -7.73 -40.91
CA ASP A 408 -7.94 -6.46 -41.55
C ASP A 408 -9.27 -5.92 -41.00
N GLU A 409 -10.17 -6.81 -40.54
CA GLU A 409 -11.45 -6.43 -39.94
C GLU A 409 -11.27 -5.71 -38.60
N HIS A 410 -10.51 -6.31 -37.67
CA HIS A 410 -10.24 -5.71 -36.37
C HIS A 410 -9.27 -4.52 -36.46
N ILE A 411 -8.38 -4.48 -37.46
CA ILE A 411 -7.53 -3.33 -37.73
C ILE A 411 -8.34 -2.16 -38.34
N ALA A 412 -9.47 -2.42 -39.00
CA ALA A 412 -10.25 -1.37 -39.64
C ALA A 412 -11.14 -0.56 -38.67
N VAL A 413 -11.16 -0.87 -37.36
CA VAL A 413 -11.93 -0.10 -36.38
C VAL A 413 -11.36 1.30 -36.19
N ASP A 414 -12.26 2.26 -36.01
CA ASP A 414 -11.92 3.65 -35.69
C ASP A 414 -11.78 3.77 -34.16
N VAL A 415 -10.76 4.49 -33.70
CA VAL A 415 -10.60 4.84 -32.28
C VAL A 415 -11.09 6.28 -32.09
N ALA A 416 -11.91 6.51 -31.07
CA ALA A 416 -12.37 7.84 -30.74
C ALA A 416 -11.20 8.73 -30.27
N ASP A 417 -11.23 10.01 -30.65
CA ASP A 417 -10.30 10.99 -30.09
C ASP A 417 -10.53 11.10 -28.57
N SER A 418 -9.43 11.15 -27.81
CA SER A 418 -9.49 11.41 -26.37
C SER A 418 -10.18 12.75 -26.08
N GLN A 419 -11.06 12.77 -25.08
CA GLN A 419 -11.81 13.98 -24.75
C GLN A 419 -10.99 14.90 -23.83
N PRO A 420 -11.16 16.23 -23.92
CA PRO A 420 -10.63 17.16 -22.93
C PRO A 420 -10.99 16.72 -21.51
N ASN A 421 -9.98 16.53 -20.68
CA ASN A 421 -10.16 16.21 -19.27
C ASN A 421 -9.17 17.01 -18.41
N ALA A 422 -9.46 17.11 -17.12
CA ALA A 422 -8.58 17.73 -16.15
C ALA A 422 -8.80 17.09 -14.78
N TYR A 423 -7.80 17.20 -13.90
CA TYR A 423 -7.89 16.80 -12.50
C TYR A 423 -6.78 17.44 -11.67
N VAL A 424 -7.00 17.53 -10.37
CA VAL A 424 -6.00 18.01 -9.40
C VAL A 424 -4.98 16.91 -9.13
N VAL A 425 -3.69 17.24 -9.23
CA VAL A 425 -2.57 16.33 -9.00
C VAL A 425 -2.01 16.50 -7.59
N SER A 426 -1.87 17.76 -7.14
CA SER A 426 -1.47 18.07 -5.77
C SER A 426 -2.07 19.41 -5.33
N PRO A 427 -2.53 19.53 -4.08
CA PRO A 427 -2.73 18.46 -3.11
C PRO A 427 -3.93 17.59 -3.47
N LEU A 428 -3.90 16.31 -3.07
CA LEU A 428 -5.08 15.44 -3.15
C LEU A 428 -6.03 15.76 -1.99
N SER A 429 -7.33 15.49 -2.15
CA SER A 429 -8.27 15.62 -1.03
C SER A 429 -7.85 14.70 0.12
N GLY A 430 -7.85 15.21 1.35
CA GLY A 430 -7.31 14.51 2.52
C GLY A 430 -5.84 14.83 2.85
N SER A 431 -5.11 15.55 1.99
CA SER A 431 -3.69 15.83 2.21
C SER A 431 -3.43 16.76 3.40
N PHE A 432 -2.34 16.48 4.13
CA PHE A 432 -1.78 17.38 5.14
C PHE A 432 -0.80 18.37 4.53
N ILE A 433 -0.94 19.65 4.88
CA ILE A 433 -0.08 20.75 4.48
C ILE A 433 0.77 21.14 5.68
N ILE A 434 1.99 20.63 5.71
CA ILE A 434 2.93 20.77 6.85
C ILE A 434 3.95 21.89 6.66
N SER A 435 3.97 22.51 5.48
CA SER A 435 4.84 23.62 5.09
C SER A 435 4.08 24.95 5.05
N ASN A 436 4.83 26.06 5.04
CA ASN A 436 4.28 27.40 4.83
C ASN A 436 3.89 27.71 3.37
N GLU A 437 4.28 26.83 2.45
CA GLU A 437 4.07 26.92 1.01
C GLU A 437 3.75 25.54 0.46
N GLU A 438 2.72 25.46 -0.38
CA GLU A 438 2.33 24.25 -1.10
C GLU A 438 2.36 24.50 -2.60
N THR A 439 2.81 23.51 -3.37
CA THR A 439 2.77 23.60 -4.84
C THR A 439 1.50 22.94 -5.36
N LEU A 440 0.57 23.78 -5.83
CA LEU A 440 -0.66 23.33 -6.44
C LEU A 440 -0.39 22.89 -7.87
N ARG A 441 -0.91 21.73 -8.27
CA ARG A 441 -0.77 21.17 -9.62
C ARG A 441 -2.10 20.70 -10.16
N VAL A 442 -2.41 21.12 -11.38
CA VAL A 442 -3.55 20.64 -12.16
C VAL A 442 -3.04 20.06 -13.47
N ARG A 443 -3.50 18.85 -13.79
CA ARG A 443 -3.30 18.22 -15.09
C ARG A 443 -4.47 18.59 -15.99
N VAL A 444 -4.17 18.95 -17.24
CA VAL A 444 -5.18 19.15 -18.29
C VAL A 444 -4.73 18.37 -19.52
N ASN A 445 -5.50 17.35 -19.89
CA ASN A 445 -5.19 16.50 -21.04
C ASN A 445 -6.07 16.87 -22.24
N HIS A 446 -5.50 16.64 -23.43
CA HIS A 446 -6.18 16.79 -24.72
C HIS A 446 -6.83 18.16 -24.96
N ASP A 447 -6.38 19.20 -24.24
CA ASP A 447 -6.82 20.57 -24.42
C ASP A 447 -5.69 21.57 -24.10
N THR A 448 -5.83 22.78 -24.63
CA THR A 448 -5.07 23.94 -24.18
C THR A 448 -6.06 24.95 -23.61
N PRO A 449 -6.36 24.90 -22.30
CA PRO A 449 -7.42 25.67 -21.68
C PRO A 449 -7.23 27.19 -21.85
N GLU A 450 -8.33 27.94 -21.77
CA GLU A 450 -8.29 29.40 -21.72
C GLU A 450 -7.72 29.91 -20.40
N LYS A 451 -8.07 29.21 -19.31
CA LYS A 451 -7.65 29.55 -17.96
C LYS A 451 -7.68 28.33 -17.04
N VAL A 452 -6.72 28.25 -16.13
CA VAL A 452 -6.72 27.31 -15.00
C VAL A 452 -6.57 28.12 -13.72
N THR A 453 -7.48 27.95 -12.77
CA THR A 453 -7.54 28.78 -11.56
C THR A 453 -7.80 27.97 -10.30
N TYR A 454 -7.49 28.57 -9.16
CA TYR A 454 -7.97 28.09 -7.87
C TYR A 454 -8.53 29.23 -7.00
N THR A 455 -9.42 28.87 -6.08
CA THR A 455 -9.95 29.73 -5.02
C THR A 455 -9.87 29.00 -3.69
N VAL A 456 -9.54 29.74 -2.62
CA VAL A 456 -9.54 29.22 -1.25
C VAL A 456 -10.89 29.48 -0.61
N GLU A 457 -11.41 28.54 0.17
CA GLU A 457 -12.68 28.68 0.86
C GLU A 457 -12.77 29.98 1.69
N GLY A 458 -13.89 30.69 1.54
CA GLY A 458 -14.12 31.97 2.19
C GLY A 458 -13.35 33.16 1.61
N SER A 459 -12.63 32.99 0.48
CA SER A 459 -11.99 34.07 -0.26
C SER A 459 -12.78 34.41 -1.54
N ASP A 460 -12.94 35.71 -1.83
CA ASP A 460 -13.46 36.19 -3.13
C ASP A 460 -12.36 36.30 -4.20
N THR A 461 -11.12 35.95 -3.86
CA THR A 461 -9.95 36.09 -4.75
C THR A 461 -9.70 34.79 -5.53
N THR A 462 -9.70 34.90 -6.85
CA THR A 462 -9.31 33.83 -7.77
C THR A 462 -7.86 34.00 -8.21
N HIS A 463 -7.09 32.93 -8.09
CA HIS A 463 -5.68 32.86 -8.48
C HIS A 463 -5.52 32.00 -9.73
N GLU A 464 -4.55 32.32 -10.58
CA GLU A 464 -4.31 31.60 -11.85
C GLU A 464 -3.09 30.68 -11.72
N LEU A 465 -3.19 29.48 -12.30
CA LEU A 465 -2.09 28.53 -12.41
C LEU A 465 -1.43 28.69 -13.78
N THR A 466 -0.10 28.57 -13.82
CA THR A 466 0.70 28.73 -15.04
C THR A 466 1.18 27.39 -15.56
N TYR A 467 1.05 27.13 -16.85
CA TYR A 467 1.57 25.91 -17.46
C TYR A 467 3.10 25.86 -17.39
N ASN A 468 3.63 24.79 -16.81
CA ASN A 468 5.03 24.46 -16.76
C ASN A 468 5.34 23.33 -17.77
N PRO A 469 6.09 23.59 -18.85
CA PRO A 469 6.39 22.58 -19.86
C PRO A 469 7.38 21.50 -19.39
N GLU A 470 8.12 21.72 -18.31
CA GLU A 470 9.07 20.73 -17.77
C GLU A 470 8.34 19.65 -16.96
N THR A 471 7.33 20.05 -16.19
CA THR A 471 6.53 19.13 -15.36
C THR A 471 5.22 18.71 -16.03
N ASN A 472 4.83 19.37 -17.12
CA ASN A 472 3.60 19.15 -17.87
C ASN A 472 2.30 19.40 -17.04
N TYR A 473 2.40 20.27 -16.03
CA TYR A 473 1.28 20.67 -15.17
C TYR A 473 1.02 22.17 -15.23
N TYR A 474 -0.20 22.58 -14.86
CA TYR A 474 -0.48 23.95 -14.46
C TYR A 474 -0.17 24.10 -12.98
N GLU A 475 0.70 25.04 -12.64
CA GLU A 475 1.26 25.17 -11.30
C GLU A 475 1.01 26.55 -10.69
N ALA A 476 0.83 26.58 -9.37
CA ALA A 476 0.88 27.80 -8.56
C ALA A 476 1.40 27.49 -7.16
N THR A 477 2.03 28.46 -6.51
CA THR A 477 2.39 28.37 -5.10
C THR A 477 1.27 28.95 -4.24
N TRP A 478 0.75 28.14 -3.33
CA TRP A 478 -0.22 28.58 -2.33
C TRP A 478 0.44 28.69 -0.96
N ARG A 479 0.15 29.78 -0.25
CA ARG A 479 0.57 30.00 1.14
C ARG A 479 -0.68 29.92 2.02
N PRO A 480 -0.83 28.88 2.85
CA PRO A 480 -1.97 28.77 3.76
C PRO A 480 -2.01 29.97 4.71
N ALA A 481 -3.21 30.50 4.93
CA ALA A 481 -3.41 31.55 5.94
C ALA A 481 -3.37 30.93 7.35
N ALA A 482 -2.81 31.63 8.32
CA ALA A 482 -2.67 31.17 9.71
C ALA A 482 -3.98 30.71 10.35
N LYS A 483 -5.12 31.30 9.98
CA LYS A 483 -6.47 30.86 10.43
C LYS A 483 -6.82 29.41 10.12
N PHE A 484 -6.13 28.77 9.19
CA PHE A 484 -6.37 27.37 8.83
C PHE A 484 -5.46 26.40 9.57
N ASN A 485 -4.41 26.88 10.27
CA ASN A 485 -3.48 25.98 10.97
C ASN A 485 -4.20 25.24 12.10
N GLY A 486 -4.02 23.92 12.16
CA GLY A 486 -4.79 23.03 13.04
C GLY A 486 -6.24 22.81 12.59
N SER A 487 -6.59 23.15 11.35
CA SER A 487 -7.94 23.01 10.79
C SER A 487 -7.87 22.58 9.32
N SER A 488 -9.03 22.59 8.65
CA SER A 488 -9.16 22.25 7.23
C SER A 488 -9.68 23.42 6.39
N THR A 489 -9.44 23.35 5.08
CA THR A 489 -10.01 24.28 4.11
C THR A 489 -10.18 23.61 2.76
N ASN A 490 -11.16 24.08 1.98
CA ASN A 490 -11.33 23.65 0.60
C ASN A 490 -10.54 24.54 -0.36
N LEU A 491 -9.81 23.92 -1.29
CA LEU A 491 -9.25 24.54 -2.49
C LEU A 491 -10.10 24.12 -3.68
N THR A 492 -10.79 25.06 -4.31
CA THR A 492 -11.58 24.80 -5.51
C THR A 492 -10.78 25.18 -6.75
N PHE A 493 -10.50 24.20 -7.59
CA PHE A 493 -9.82 24.34 -8.87
C PHE A 493 -10.83 24.39 -10.01
N GLN A 494 -10.55 25.22 -11.02
CA GLN A 494 -11.42 25.39 -12.17
C GLN A 494 -10.58 25.47 -13.46
N VAL A 495 -10.95 24.67 -14.46
CA VAL A 495 -10.35 24.69 -15.81
C VAL A 495 -11.42 25.13 -16.79
N THR A 496 -11.18 26.26 -17.46
CA THR A 496 -12.04 26.74 -18.54
C THR A 496 -11.47 26.26 -19.87
N HIS A 497 -12.12 25.28 -20.48
CA HIS A 497 -11.75 24.74 -21.77
C HIS A 497 -12.10 25.72 -22.91
N ARG A 498 -11.40 25.64 -24.05
CA ARG A 498 -11.64 26.54 -25.20
C ARG A 498 -13.01 26.38 -25.86
N ASN A 499 -13.65 25.24 -25.67
CA ASN A 499 -15.01 24.99 -26.13
C ASN A 499 -16.07 25.66 -25.21
N GLY A 500 -15.62 26.29 -24.10
CA GLY A 500 -16.45 26.92 -23.09
C GLY A 500 -16.97 26.00 -21.99
N SER A 501 -16.61 24.70 -21.99
CA SER A 501 -16.90 23.80 -20.87
C SER A 501 -15.98 24.11 -19.70
N VAL A 502 -16.45 23.84 -18.50
CA VAL A 502 -15.73 24.10 -17.26
C VAL A 502 -15.63 22.80 -16.47
N TYR A 503 -14.40 22.42 -16.15
CA TYR A 503 -14.10 21.41 -15.13
C TYR A 503 -13.92 22.12 -13.78
N GLU A 504 -14.46 21.55 -12.72
CA GLU A 504 -14.34 22.07 -11.36
C GLU A 504 -14.14 20.91 -10.39
N GLU A 505 -13.16 21.05 -9.50
CA GLU A 505 -12.84 20.07 -8.47
C GLU A 505 -12.50 20.81 -7.19
N SER A 506 -13.09 20.40 -6.06
CA SER A 506 -12.72 20.92 -4.75
C SER A 506 -11.98 19.85 -3.97
N VAL A 507 -10.76 20.16 -3.55
CA VAL A 507 -9.96 19.29 -2.67
C VAL A 507 -9.96 19.87 -1.27
N LYS A 508 -10.22 19.02 -0.29
CA LYS A 508 -10.11 19.40 1.11
C LYS A 508 -8.71 19.10 1.62
N VAL A 509 -8.08 20.07 2.27
CA VAL A 509 -6.74 19.94 2.83
C VAL A 509 -6.71 20.30 4.30
N PHE A 510 -5.78 19.72 5.04
CA PHE A 510 -5.59 19.92 6.47
C PHE A 510 -4.28 20.64 6.70
N VAL A 511 -4.32 21.81 7.32
CA VAL A 511 -3.11 22.62 7.49
C VAL A 511 -2.53 22.36 8.87
N LYS A 512 -1.33 21.80 8.91
CA LYS A 512 -0.58 21.43 10.12
C LYS A 512 0.84 21.97 10.04
N ALA A 513 0.97 23.20 9.56
CA ALA A 513 2.26 23.81 9.32
C ALA A 513 2.92 24.17 10.66
N SER A 514 4.18 23.78 10.81
CA SER A 514 4.94 24.05 12.03
C SER A 514 4.99 25.55 12.37
N ASN A 515 4.94 26.42 11.36
CA ASN A 515 4.84 27.86 11.51
C ASN A 515 4.16 28.51 10.29
N LEU A 516 3.08 29.26 10.52
CA LEU A 516 2.48 30.17 9.55
C LEU A 516 2.55 31.62 10.04
N PRO A 517 3.11 32.54 9.23
CA PRO A 517 3.18 33.94 9.62
C PRO A 517 1.78 34.57 9.62
N VAL A 518 1.43 35.21 10.73
CA VAL A 518 0.25 36.09 10.83
C VAL A 518 0.64 37.50 10.40
N LYS A 519 1.73 38.04 10.97
CA LYS A 519 2.22 39.38 10.66
C LYS A 519 3.70 39.51 11.00
N ILE A 520 4.44 40.28 10.21
CA ILE A 520 5.87 40.55 10.43
C ILE A 520 6.12 42.06 10.43
N TYR A 521 6.86 42.53 11.43
CA TYR A 521 7.38 43.90 11.50
C TYR A 521 8.89 43.85 11.27
N THR A 522 9.32 44.20 10.05
CA THR A 522 10.73 44.30 9.64
C THR A 522 11.32 45.70 9.80
N PHE A 523 10.48 46.71 10.01
CA PHE A 523 10.89 48.11 10.14
C PHE A 523 11.75 48.69 9.00
N ASP A 524 11.81 48.05 7.82
CA ASP A 524 12.65 48.48 6.69
C ASP A 524 12.47 49.98 6.34
N GLU A 525 11.21 50.45 6.31
CA GLU A 525 10.89 51.82 5.91
C GLU A 525 10.55 52.76 7.09
N LYS A 526 9.91 52.25 8.15
CA LYS A 526 9.33 53.02 9.26
C LYS A 526 8.89 52.12 10.42
N ILE A 527 8.55 52.72 11.56
CA ILE A 527 8.15 52.03 12.80
C ILE A 527 6.65 52.11 13.12
N ASP A 528 5.80 52.17 12.09
CA ASP A 528 4.34 52.22 12.26
C ASP A 528 3.81 50.97 12.97
N GLY A 529 2.72 51.12 13.73
CA GLY A 529 2.07 50.01 14.44
C GLY A 529 2.71 49.62 15.76
N VAL A 530 3.81 50.27 16.18
CA VAL A 530 4.47 50.04 17.47
C VAL A 530 4.40 51.27 18.36
N GLN A 531 4.01 51.06 19.62
CA GLN A 531 3.97 52.08 20.66
C GLN A 531 4.95 51.74 21.77
N PHE A 532 5.70 52.73 22.25
CA PHE A 532 6.53 52.61 23.44
C PHE A 532 5.73 52.96 24.70
N ASN A 533 5.65 52.03 25.65
CA ASN A 533 4.87 52.14 26.88
C ASN A 533 5.71 52.44 28.12
N GLY A 534 6.96 52.87 27.94
CA GLY A 534 7.86 53.24 29.03
C GLY A 534 8.82 52.13 29.44
N THR A 535 9.61 52.40 30.48
CA THR A 535 10.59 51.47 31.04
C THR A 535 10.31 51.14 32.50
N TYR A 536 10.92 50.07 33.01
CA TYR A 536 11.09 49.85 34.45
C TYR A 536 12.57 49.54 34.78
N PRO A 537 13.21 50.22 35.74
CA PRO A 537 12.73 51.43 36.41
C PRO A 537 12.39 52.56 35.43
N GLU A 538 11.53 53.49 35.85
CA GLU A 538 11.15 54.63 35.00
C GLU A 538 12.38 55.50 34.68
N THR A 539 12.46 55.97 33.45
CA THR A 539 13.59 56.77 32.92
C THR A 539 13.09 58.08 32.29
N ASP A 540 13.85 59.16 32.46
CA ASP A 540 13.42 60.52 32.05
C ASP A 540 13.67 60.82 30.55
N SER A 541 14.38 59.96 29.80
CA SER A 541 14.85 60.27 28.43
C SER A 541 14.86 59.10 27.42
N SER A 542 13.99 58.10 27.59
CA SER A 542 13.90 56.97 26.66
C SER A 542 12.96 57.24 25.47
N ASN A 543 13.35 56.86 24.25
CA ASN A 543 12.54 56.99 23.04
C ASN A 543 12.83 55.88 22.01
N ILE A 544 11.87 55.69 21.09
CA ILE A 544 12.03 54.82 19.92
C ILE A 544 11.97 55.64 18.63
N ASP A 545 12.72 55.24 17.61
CA ASP A 545 12.66 55.80 16.26
C ASP A 545 13.18 54.81 15.20
N HIS A 546 12.91 55.10 13.93
CA HIS A 546 13.45 54.32 12.80
C HIS A 546 14.90 54.73 12.50
N LEU A 547 15.79 53.75 12.27
CA LEU A 547 17.17 53.99 11.83
C LEU A 547 17.60 52.95 10.79
N LEU A 548 18.38 53.36 9.79
CA LEU A 548 19.08 52.44 8.88
C LEU A 548 20.44 52.01 9.46
N LEU A 549 20.69 50.70 9.50
CA LEU A 549 21.97 50.07 9.77
C LEU A 549 22.38 49.23 8.54
N GLU A 550 23.42 49.64 7.81
CA GLU A 550 23.82 48.99 6.54
C GLU A 550 22.69 48.92 5.50
N GLU A 551 21.90 49.99 5.38
CA GLU A 551 20.75 50.08 4.46
C GLU A 551 19.53 49.25 4.88
N ASP A 552 19.61 48.55 6.02
CA ASP A 552 18.52 47.79 6.63
C ASP A 552 17.85 48.60 7.76
N GLY A 553 16.52 48.72 7.73
CA GLY A 553 15.76 49.59 8.62
C GLY A 553 15.35 48.89 9.91
N LYS A 554 15.66 49.47 11.06
CA LYS A 554 15.39 48.85 12.38
C LYS A 554 14.65 49.79 13.32
N LEU A 555 13.94 49.20 14.29
CA LEU A 555 13.41 49.92 15.43
C LEU A 555 14.56 50.20 16.41
N ARG A 556 15.08 51.42 16.42
CA ARG A 556 16.10 51.83 17.38
C ARG A 556 15.44 52.21 18.70
N PHE A 557 15.96 51.65 19.77
CA PHE A 557 15.63 52.04 21.13
C PHE A 557 16.79 52.80 21.74
N GLN A 558 16.55 54.04 22.16
CA GLN A 558 17.49 54.80 22.97
C GLN A 558 16.95 54.86 24.40
N VAL A 559 17.71 54.31 25.35
CA VAL A 559 17.34 54.30 26.77
C VAL A 559 18.18 55.34 27.51
N GLY A 560 17.55 56.07 28.43
CA GLY A 560 18.21 57.14 29.19
C GLY A 560 18.36 56.83 30.67
N ASP A 561 19.57 56.98 31.22
CA ASP A 561 19.86 56.93 32.68
C ASP A 561 19.32 55.70 33.43
N MET A 562 19.22 54.53 32.77
CA MET A 562 18.78 53.28 33.41
C MET A 562 19.91 52.70 34.30
N PRO A 563 19.66 52.37 35.59
CA PRO A 563 20.73 51.89 36.47
C PRO A 563 21.18 50.47 36.11
N VAL A 564 22.50 50.28 35.98
CA VAL A 564 23.14 49.01 35.56
C VAL A 564 23.13 47.97 36.68
N GLU A 565 22.94 48.36 37.94
CA GLU A 565 22.87 47.42 39.07
C GLU A 565 21.54 46.67 39.19
N GLU A 566 20.52 47.10 38.44
CA GLU A 566 19.17 46.54 38.49
C GLU A 566 19.13 45.14 37.88
N THR A 567 18.48 44.22 38.59
CA THR A 567 18.28 42.84 38.12
C THR A 567 17.01 42.69 37.28
N TRP A 568 16.25 43.77 37.10
CA TRP A 568 15.07 43.81 36.25
C TRP A 568 14.97 45.18 35.56
N GLN A 569 15.42 45.23 34.32
CA GLN A 569 15.44 46.39 33.44
C GLN A 569 14.54 46.12 32.24
N GLU A 570 13.33 46.66 32.23
CA GLU A 570 12.30 46.32 31.27
C GLU A 570 12.02 47.47 30.29
N LEU A 571 12.00 47.15 28.99
CA LEU A 571 11.64 48.05 27.90
C LEU A 571 10.32 47.57 27.29
N LYS A 572 9.25 48.37 27.39
CA LYS A 572 7.89 47.95 27.05
C LYS A 572 7.44 48.48 25.70
N LEU A 573 7.12 47.57 24.79
CA LEU A 573 6.50 47.84 23.51
C LEU A 573 5.07 47.31 23.48
N GLU A 574 4.22 47.94 22.68
CA GLU A 574 2.88 47.46 22.37
C GLU A 574 2.65 47.53 20.86
N LEU A 575 2.15 46.44 20.30
CA LEU A 575 1.72 46.35 18.91
C LEU A 575 0.27 46.84 18.83
N THR A 576 0.07 47.98 18.16
CA THR A 576 -1.18 48.76 18.19
C THR A 576 -1.97 48.69 16.89
N ASP A 577 -1.36 48.20 15.80
CA ASP A 577 -2.00 48.03 14.50
C ASP A 577 -2.27 46.55 14.23
N LEU A 578 -3.08 45.94 15.09
CA LEU A 578 -3.52 44.55 14.96
C LEU A 578 -5.05 44.50 14.92
N THR A 579 -5.57 43.69 14.01
CA THR A 579 -6.98 43.29 13.97
C THR A 579 -7.24 42.21 15.03
N SER A 580 -8.51 42.08 15.45
CA SER A 580 -8.90 41.00 16.37
C SER A 580 -8.57 39.61 15.82
N ASP A 581 -8.66 39.41 14.50
CA ASP A 581 -8.35 38.14 13.86
C ASP A 581 -6.84 37.84 13.90
N GLU A 582 -5.97 38.82 13.62
CA GLU A 582 -4.51 38.66 13.74
C GLU A 582 -4.10 38.31 15.18
N ILE A 583 -4.72 38.94 16.18
CA ILE A 583 -4.45 38.64 17.59
C ILE A 583 -4.87 37.21 17.93
N GLN A 584 -6.10 36.83 17.60
CA GLN A 584 -6.63 35.50 17.93
C GLN A 584 -5.91 34.36 17.21
N GLN A 585 -5.35 34.61 16.02
CA GLN A 585 -4.55 33.63 15.29
C GLN A 585 -3.11 33.52 15.82
N THR A 586 -2.62 34.49 16.58
CA THR A 586 -1.25 34.46 17.10
C THR A 586 -1.18 33.56 18.32
N ASN A 587 -0.27 32.58 18.28
CA ASN A 587 0.08 31.78 19.46
C ASN A 587 1.59 31.75 19.72
N GLN A 588 2.39 32.36 18.85
CA GLN A 588 3.82 32.54 19.04
C GLN A 588 4.25 33.93 18.62
N VAL A 589 5.13 34.54 19.41
CA VAL A 589 5.77 35.81 19.09
C VAL A 589 7.28 35.60 19.09
N SER A 590 7.92 35.99 17.99
CA SER A 590 9.38 35.96 17.85
C SER A 590 9.93 37.35 17.56
N LEU A 591 11.17 37.61 17.95
CA LEU A 591 11.85 38.89 17.71
C LEU A 591 13.36 38.72 17.68
N GLU A 592 14.02 39.66 17.01
CA GLU A 592 15.47 39.82 17.03
C GLU A 592 15.85 41.13 17.72
N VAL A 593 16.90 41.10 18.55
CA VAL A 593 17.44 42.27 19.24
C VAL A 593 18.96 42.30 19.06
N LEU A 594 19.47 43.42 18.57
CA LEU A 594 20.90 43.70 18.48
C LEU A 594 21.30 44.62 19.64
N LEU A 595 22.15 44.11 20.51
CA LEU A 595 22.73 44.84 21.64
C LEU A 595 24.18 45.19 21.34
N PRO A 596 24.65 46.42 21.61
CA PRO A 596 26.07 46.72 21.46
C PRO A 596 26.88 45.93 22.50
N THR A 597 28.09 45.48 22.15
CA THR A 597 28.99 44.78 23.10
C THR A 597 29.32 45.58 24.37
N SER A 598 29.09 46.90 24.34
CA SER A 598 29.18 47.75 25.53
C SER A 598 28.08 47.50 26.58
N ALA A 599 27.03 46.73 26.26
CA ALA A 599 25.93 46.45 27.17
C ALA A 599 26.34 45.60 28.39
N GLY A 600 27.55 45.01 28.37
CA GLY A 600 28.12 44.25 29.48
C GLY A 600 27.81 42.76 29.41
N ASP A 601 28.00 42.07 30.54
CA ASP A 601 27.99 40.60 30.64
C ASP A 601 26.73 40.08 31.39
N GLY A 602 25.66 40.89 31.47
CA GLY A 602 24.43 40.51 32.14
C GLY A 602 23.58 39.51 31.33
N THR A 603 22.29 39.41 31.65
CA THR A 603 21.35 38.54 30.92
C THR A 603 20.23 39.34 30.27
N ILE A 604 19.68 38.79 29.19
CA ILE A 604 18.52 39.32 28.49
C ILE A 604 17.43 38.23 28.39
N GLN A 605 16.17 38.64 28.45
CA GLN A 605 15.02 37.82 28.11
C GLN A 605 13.95 38.66 27.42
N ALA A 606 13.00 38.01 26.74
CA ALA A 606 11.80 38.63 26.22
C ALA A 606 10.55 38.05 26.88
N VAL A 607 9.56 38.91 27.09
CA VAL A 607 8.29 38.56 27.74
C VAL A 607 7.14 39.10 26.89
N VAL A 608 6.12 38.29 26.68
CA VAL A 608 4.89 38.68 25.97
C VAL A 608 3.73 38.77 26.94
N GLN A 609 2.89 39.78 26.77
CA GLN A 609 1.69 40.01 27.58
C GLN A 609 0.54 40.54 26.71
N TYR A 610 -0.69 40.40 27.20
CA TYR A 610 -1.88 40.96 26.57
C TYR A 610 -2.42 42.11 27.44
N PRO A 611 -2.49 43.37 26.99
CA PRO A 611 -2.72 44.56 27.84
C PRO A 611 -4.03 44.64 28.66
N ASP A 612 -4.92 43.65 28.56
CA ASP A 612 -6.08 43.48 29.46
C ASP A 612 -5.76 42.59 30.69
N ASP A 613 -4.64 41.85 30.68
CA ASP A 613 -4.06 41.05 31.77
C ASP A 613 -2.53 41.20 31.81
N TRP A 614 -2.04 42.00 32.76
CA TRP A 614 -0.61 42.23 32.99
C TRP A 614 0.01 41.25 34.01
N ASP A 615 -0.79 40.37 34.62
CA ASP A 615 -0.30 39.39 35.58
C ASP A 615 0.22 38.13 34.87
N THR A 616 -0.40 37.75 33.74
CA THR A 616 0.07 36.66 32.89
C THR A 616 1.25 37.12 32.02
N LYS A 617 2.37 36.39 32.12
CA LYS A 617 3.63 36.68 31.42
C LYS A 617 4.12 35.43 30.70
N TYR A 618 4.11 35.47 29.38
CA TYR A 618 4.59 34.38 28.54
C TYR A 618 6.09 34.54 28.26
N GLY A 619 6.86 33.45 28.21
CA GLY A 619 8.30 33.46 27.93
C GLY A 619 9.20 33.89 29.09
N MET A 620 8.62 34.28 30.23
CA MET A 620 9.39 34.71 31.40
C MET A 620 10.20 33.54 31.97
N SER A 621 11.49 33.74 32.16
CA SER A 621 12.47 32.70 32.54
C SER A 621 12.80 31.67 31.46
N GLU A 622 11.96 31.49 30.45
CA GLU A 622 12.17 30.53 29.36
C GLU A 622 13.16 31.05 28.32
N THR A 623 13.21 32.37 28.12
CA THR A 623 14.04 33.01 27.07
C THR A 623 15.30 33.71 27.63
N ILE A 624 15.67 33.43 28.88
CA ILE A 624 16.86 34.04 29.51
C ILE A 624 18.14 33.53 28.84
N GLN A 625 18.97 34.44 28.35
CA GLN A 625 20.30 34.15 27.82
C GLN A 625 21.35 35.13 28.38
N PRO A 626 22.54 34.65 28.78
CA PRO A 626 23.69 35.50 29.07
C PRO A 626 24.20 36.20 27.80
N LEU A 627 24.52 37.50 27.89
CA LEU A 627 25.03 38.26 26.73
C LEU A 627 26.37 37.73 26.21
N GLU A 628 27.17 37.11 27.08
CA GLU A 628 28.46 36.51 26.69
C GLU A 628 28.31 35.29 25.78
N GLU A 629 27.17 34.59 25.86
CA GLU A 629 26.86 33.40 25.05
C GLU A 629 26.22 33.75 23.70
N LEU A 630 25.79 35.01 23.52
CA LEU A 630 25.16 35.47 22.27
C LEU A 630 26.16 35.62 21.12
N GLU A 631 25.69 35.29 19.92
CA GLU A 631 26.43 35.46 18.67
C GLU A 631 26.84 36.92 18.46
N GLU A 632 28.09 37.14 18.03
CA GLU A 632 28.58 38.46 17.63
C GLU A 632 28.40 38.67 16.12
N VAL A 633 27.67 39.71 15.77
CA VAL A 633 27.50 40.17 14.39
C VAL A 633 28.17 41.53 14.20
N VAL A 634 28.81 41.73 13.05
CA VAL A 634 29.50 42.98 12.72
C VAL A 634 28.68 43.76 11.70
N ILE A 635 28.26 44.97 12.06
CA ILE A 635 27.46 45.85 11.20
C ILE A 635 28.12 47.24 11.21
N ASN A 636 28.49 47.77 10.04
CA ASN A 636 29.24 49.02 9.86
C ASN A 636 30.55 49.10 10.67
N GLY A 637 31.18 47.95 10.93
CA GLY A 637 32.40 47.84 11.74
C GLY A 637 32.19 47.98 13.25
N ALA A 638 30.94 48.08 13.72
CA ALA A 638 30.58 47.92 15.12
C ALA A 638 30.14 46.47 15.39
N VAL A 639 30.45 45.96 16.58
CA VAL A 639 30.12 44.58 16.98
C VAL A 639 28.90 44.61 17.89
N TYR A 640 27.89 43.82 17.54
CA TYR A 640 26.65 43.63 18.28
C TYR A 640 26.51 42.18 18.73
N LYS A 641 25.89 41.98 19.90
CA LYS A 641 25.36 40.71 20.36
C LYS A 641 23.96 40.53 19.79
N LYS A 642 23.72 39.45 19.03
CA LYS A 642 22.40 39.12 18.47
C LYS A 642 21.65 38.23 19.46
N TYR A 643 20.52 38.73 19.94
CA TYR A 643 19.56 37.97 20.76
C TYR A 643 18.33 37.64 19.91
N GLU A 644 17.93 36.38 19.91
CA GLU A 644 16.71 35.91 19.25
C GLU A 644 15.84 35.21 20.30
N ALA A 645 14.55 35.52 20.30
CA ALA A 645 13.58 34.87 21.16
C ALA A 645 12.37 34.43 20.38
N SER A 646 11.82 33.27 20.76
CA SER A 646 10.54 32.75 20.31
C SER A 646 9.73 32.34 21.53
N ILE A 647 8.54 32.91 21.69
CA ILE A 647 7.73 32.80 22.89
C ILE A 647 6.37 32.23 22.51
N HIS A 648 6.02 31.06 23.05
CA HIS A 648 4.67 30.53 22.95
C HIS A 648 3.73 31.36 23.84
N ALA A 649 2.83 32.11 23.21
CA ALA A 649 1.93 33.06 23.84
C ALA A 649 0.53 32.96 23.21
N PRO A 650 -0.24 31.89 23.48
CA PRO A 650 -1.59 31.72 22.95
C PRO A 650 -2.48 32.90 23.35
N SER A 651 -3.19 33.48 22.37
CA SER A 651 -4.06 34.63 22.60
C SER A 651 -5.30 34.25 23.41
N PRO A 652 -5.56 34.91 24.56
CA PRO A 652 -6.80 34.70 25.31
C PRO A 652 -8.00 35.34 24.58
N GLU A 653 -9.18 34.75 24.77
CA GLU A 653 -10.41 35.26 24.15
C GLU A 653 -10.67 36.73 24.53
N GLY A 654 -10.84 37.59 23.52
CA GLY A 654 -11.13 39.02 23.70
C GLY A 654 -9.93 39.94 23.84
N ALA A 655 -8.70 39.43 23.68
CA ALA A 655 -7.47 40.24 23.64
C ALA A 655 -7.52 41.34 22.56
N ARG A 656 -6.88 42.48 22.85
CA ARG A 656 -6.98 43.71 22.01
C ARG A 656 -5.67 44.22 21.43
N SER A 657 -4.54 43.85 22.02
CA SER A 657 -3.20 44.19 21.56
C SER A 657 -2.20 43.21 22.16
N ILE A 658 -0.96 43.24 21.69
CA ILE A 658 0.14 42.41 22.18
C ILE A 658 1.22 43.34 22.70
N ALA A 659 1.63 43.16 23.95
CA ALA A 659 2.76 43.86 24.54
C ALA A 659 3.99 42.94 24.58
N ILE A 660 5.14 43.51 24.22
CA ILE A 660 6.43 42.83 24.21
C ILE A 660 7.37 43.62 25.13
N SER A 661 7.93 42.92 26.10
CA SER A 661 8.91 43.47 27.03
C SER A 661 10.28 42.83 26.76
N ILE A 662 11.28 43.66 26.52
CA ILE A 662 12.69 43.23 26.56
C ILE A 662 13.20 43.51 27.96
N VAL A 663 13.67 42.46 28.64
CA VAL A 663 14.08 42.54 30.04
C VAL A 663 15.56 42.19 30.16
N GLY A 664 16.36 43.18 30.53
CA GLY A 664 17.75 43.01 30.94
C GLY A 664 17.89 42.76 32.44
N SER A 665 18.96 42.08 32.83
CA SER A 665 19.47 42.07 34.19
C SER A 665 20.94 42.47 34.14
N GLN A 666 21.28 43.56 34.81
CA GLN A 666 22.62 44.12 34.90
C GLN A 666 23.23 44.55 33.56
N LEU A 667 22.41 45.12 32.68
CA LEU A 667 22.82 45.60 31.35
C LEU A 667 23.01 47.12 31.32
N ASP A 668 23.97 47.57 30.52
CA ASP A 668 24.17 48.99 30.19
C ASP A 668 23.45 49.35 28.88
N PHE A 669 22.23 49.88 29.00
CA PHE A 669 21.44 50.35 27.86
C PHE A 669 21.78 51.79 27.41
N SER A 670 22.91 52.37 27.86
CA SER A 670 23.30 53.75 27.48
C SER A 670 23.52 53.91 25.97
N ASN A 671 23.96 52.85 25.30
CA ASN A 671 24.06 52.81 23.84
C ASN A 671 22.79 52.17 23.24
N PRO A 672 22.32 52.67 22.08
CA PRO A 672 21.07 52.20 21.51
C PRO A 672 21.11 50.72 21.16
N ILE A 673 19.98 50.05 21.42
CA ILE A 673 19.68 48.70 20.95
C ILE A 673 18.77 48.78 19.73
N TYR A 674 18.77 47.73 18.92
CA TYR A 674 17.96 47.67 17.71
C TYR A 674 17.08 46.43 17.74
N ILE A 675 15.81 46.60 17.42
CA ILE A 675 14.85 45.50 17.36
C ILE A 675 14.42 45.35 15.92
N ASP A 676 14.29 44.11 15.49
CA ASP A 676 13.86 43.77 14.15
C ASP A 676 13.09 42.45 14.14
N ASN A 677 12.44 42.15 13.02
CA ASN A 677 11.77 40.89 12.74
C ASN A 677 10.84 40.47 13.86
N ILE A 678 10.02 41.40 14.38
CA ILE A 678 8.94 41.03 15.30
C ILE A 678 7.92 40.26 14.48
N ARG A 679 7.85 38.95 14.72
CA ARG A 679 6.97 38.02 14.04
C ARG A 679 5.86 37.57 14.95
N LEU A 680 4.63 37.69 14.46
CA LEU A 680 3.46 37.03 15.02
C LEU A 680 3.20 35.82 14.15
N ASP A 681 3.32 34.64 14.74
CA ASP A 681 3.17 33.37 14.06
C ASP A 681 2.03 32.56 14.71
N ASN A 682 1.41 31.72 13.89
CA ASN A 682 0.60 30.61 14.34
C ASN A 682 1.40 29.33 14.12
N THR A 683 1.81 28.68 15.20
CA THR A 683 2.49 27.40 15.16
C THR A 683 1.53 26.27 15.50
N PHE A 684 1.66 25.16 14.79
CA PHE A 684 0.95 23.93 15.11
C PHE A 684 1.97 22.94 15.66
N ALA A 685 1.77 22.51 16.90
CA ALA A 685 2.49 21.41 17.50
C ALA A 685 1.51 20.24 17.60
N GLU A 686 1.82 19.13 16.93
CA GLU A 686 1.09 17.90 17.21
C GLU A 686 1.35 17.49 18.66
N GLU A 687 0.28 17.19 19.38
CA GLU A 687 0.40 16.54 20.68
C GLU A 687 1.24 15.27 20.49
N PRO A 688 2.20 14.98 21.39
CA PRO A 688 2.97 13.75 21.33
C PRO A 688 2.00 12.58 21.18
N ALA A 689 2.18 11.76 20.14
CA ALA A 689 1.33 10.61 19.90
C ALA A 689 1.28 9.77 21.16
N ASN A 690 0.12 9.70 21.81
CA ASN A 690 -0.06 8.82 22.96
C ASN A 690 0.05 7.38 22.43
N PRO A 691 1.12 6.64 22.78
CA PRO A 691 1.33 5.31 22.21
C PRO A 691 0.20 4.34 22.58
N LEU A 692 -0.56 4.64 23.64
CA LEU A 692 -1.69 3.84 24.12
C LEU A 692 -3.01 4.15 23.40
N LEU A 693 -3.10 5.28 22.68
CA LEU A 693 -4.33 5.67 21.99
C LEU A 693 -4.44 4.92 20.66
N VAL A 694 -5.54 4.20 20.47
CA VAL A 694 -5.93 3.67 19.16
C VAL A 694 -6.62 4.79 18.39
N ASP A 695 -7.75 5.29 18.91
CA ASP A 695 -8.48 6.38 18.29
C ASP A 695 -9.48 7.03 19.26
N ASN A 696 -9.54 8.36 19.27
CA ASN A 696 -10.57 9.15 19.96
C ASN A 696 -11.37 10.02 18.98
N PHE A 697 -11.18 9.82 17.67
CA PHE A 697 -11.89 10.45 16.57
C PHE A 697 -11.71 11.97 16.41
N GLU A 698 -10.89 12.60 17.26
CA GLU A 698 -10.61 14.04 17.23
C GLU A 698 -9.63 14.44 16.11
N SER A 699 -8.70 13.53 15.77
CA SER A 699 -7.65 13.76 14.78
C SER A 699 -8.20 14.00 13.35
N TYR A 700 -9.45 13.58 13.12
CA TYR A 700 -10.16 13.74 11.85
C TYR A 700 -10.82 15.10 11.69
N LEU A 701 -10.88 15.93 12.74
CA LEU A 701 -11.36 17.32 12.69
C LEU A 701 -12.77 17.46 12.09
N GLY A 702 -13.65 16.50 12.37
CA GLY A 702 -15.01 16.45 11.82
C GLY A 702 -15.09 16.05 10.35
N ASP A 703 -13.99 15.58 9.76
CA ASP A 703 -13.93 15.20 8.36
C ASP A 703 -14.13 13.70 8.13
N GLN A 704 -15.18 13.41 7.36
CA GLN A 704 -15.56 12.05 7.00
C GLN A 704 -14.51 11.34 6.14
N THR A 705 -13.83 12.06 5.24
CA THR A 705 -12.86 11.47 4.33
C THR A 705 -11.61 11.05 5.08
N LEU A 706 -11.12 11.85 6.03
CA LEU A 706 -10.00 11.44 6.89
C LEU A 706 -10.34 10.19 7.70
N LEU A 707 -11.53 10.12 8.30
CA LEU A 707 -11.98 8.94 9.03
C LEU A 707 -12.02 7.70 8.12
N SER A 708 -12.66 7.82 6.95
CA SER A 708 -12.77 6.70 6.01
C SER A 708 -11.40 6.23 5.49
N ASN A 709 -10.44 7.15 5.33
CA ASN A 709 -9.08 6.83 4.89
C ASN A 709 -8.23 6.16 5.97
N ALA A 710 -8.56 6.35 7.25
CA ALA A 710 -7.82 5.73 8.36
C ALA A 710 -8.18 4.26 8.57
N TYR A 711 -9.33 3.80 8.06
CA TYR A 711 -9.83 2.45 8.27
C TYR A 711 -10.07 1.70 6.95
N SER A 712 -9.33 0.61 6.74
CA SER A 712 -9.59 -0.33 5.65
C SER A 712 -10.80 -1.21 5.95
N SER A 713 -11.51 -1.66 4.90
CA SER A 713 -12.70 -2.51 5.02
C SER A 713 -12.34 -3.99 4.87
N ASN A 714 -12.99 -4.85 5.66
CA ASN A 714 -12.94 -6.29 5.50
C ASN A 714 -14.37 -6.89 5.65
N GLY A 715 -14.70 -7.95 4.93
CA GLY A 715 -16.05 -8.53 4.92
C GLY A 715 -17.14 -7.67 4.26
N ASP A 716 -18.38 -7.86 4.69
CA ASP A 716 -19.57 -7.14 4.22
C ASP A 716 -19.52 -5.63 4.58
N LYS A 717 -20.44 -4.83 4.03
CA LYS A 717 -20.37 -3.35 4.07
C LYS A 717 -20.39 -2.79 5.51
N VAL A 718 -19.42 -1.92 5.79
CA VAL A 718 -19.43 -1.03 6.96
C VAL A 718 -19.29 0.41 6.49
N THR A 719 -20.14 1.32 6.97
CA THR A 719 -19.99 2.76 6.78
C THR A 719 -19.61 3.41 8.11
N LEU A 720 -18.47 4.08 8.15
CA LEU A 720 -18.04 4.85 9.31
C LEU A 720 -18.57 6.28 9.20
N SER A 721 -18.95 6.91 10.31
CA SER A 721 -19.16 8.36 10.33
C SER A 721 -18.89 9.04 11.67
N LEU A 722 -18.44 10.30 11.63
CA LEU A 722 -18.23 11.09 12.86
C LEU A 722 -19.56 11.62 13.39
N THR A 723 -19.73 11.58 14.70
CA THR A 723 -20.95 12.03 15.40
C THR A 723 -20.60 12.97 16.54
N THR A 724 -21.28 14.11 16.61
CA THR A 724 -21.11 15.09 17.71
C THR A 724 -22.00 14.80 18.91
N ASP A 725 -22.98 13.91 18.76
CA ASP A 725 -24.05 13.70 19.75
C ASP A 725 -23.96 12.31 20.42
N GLN A 726 -23.28 11.35 19.80
CA GLN A 726 -23.05 10.00 20.33
C GLN A 726 -21.57 9.79 20.63
N LYS A 727 -21.13 10.34 21.76
CA LYS A 727 -19.73 10.35 22.18
C LYS A 727 -19.61 10.30 23.70
N ASN A 728 -18.41 10.02 24.17
CA ASN A 728 -18.02 9.97 25.57
C ASN A 728 -17.25 11.23 25.99
N ASN A 729 -16.22 11.62 25.23
CA ASN A 729 -15.44 12.83 25.44
C ASN A 729 -15.27 13.59 24.11
N GLY A 730 -14.44 14.64 24.12
CA GLY A 730 -14.09 15.36 22.90
C GLY A 730 -15.26 16.02 22.15
N GLU A 731 -15.03 16.32 20.88
CA GLU A 731 -16.03 16.84 19.96
C GLU A 731 -16.70 15.74 19.13
N TYR A 732 -16.02 14.62 18.85
CA TYR A 732 -16.47 13.58 17.92
C TYR A 732 -16.41 12.19 18.55
N GLY A 733 -17.43 11.37 18.28
CA GLY A 733 -17.37 9.91 18.40
C GLY A 733 -17.54 9.25 17.03
N LEU A 734 -17.46 7.92 16.99
CA LEU A 734 -17.68 7.11 15.80
C LEU A 734 -19.08 6.51 15.78
N ALA A 735 -19.75 6.59 14.64
CA ALA A 735 -20.86 5.72 14.25
C ALA A 735 -20.34 4.66 13.27
N TYR A 736 -20.60 3.40 13.57
CA TYR A 736 -20.21 2.22 12.82
C TYR A 736 -21.48 1.54 12.31
N ASP A 737 -21.86 1.83 11.07
CA ASP A 737 -23.05 1.28 10.42
C ASP A 737 -22.67 0.01 9.67
N PHE A 738 -23.07 -1.15 10.19
CA PHE A 738 -22.68 -2.46 9.65
C PHE A 738 -23.81 -3.13 8.89
N THR A 739 -23.45 -3.97 7.93
CA THR A 739 -24.34 -4.87 7.20
C THR A 739 -23.70 -6.26 7.18
N ILE A 740 -24.44 -7.29 7.59
CA ILE A 740 -24.07 -8.69 7.45
C ILE A 740 -24.90 -9.28 6.30
N ALA A 741 -24.23 -9.72 5.25
CA ALA A 741 -24.79 -10.23 4.01
C ALA A 741 -24.20 -11.63 3.69
N SER A 742 -23.58 -11.80 2.53
CA SER A 742 -23.11 -13.11 2.07
C SER A 742 -21.80 -13.55 2.71
N MET A 743 -20.95 -12.62 3.18
CA MET A 743 -19.68 -12.97 3.83
C MET A 743 -19.88 -13.43 5.28
N GLY A 744 -21.01 -13.09 5.91
CA GLY A 744 -21.35 -13.52 7.27
C GLY A 744 -20.65 -12.71 8.38
N TYR A 745 -19.78 -11.78 8.01
CA TYR A 745 -19.14 -10.82 8.89
C TYR A 745 -18.87 -9.49 8.16
N SER A 746 -18.70 -8.41 8.91
CA SER A 746 -18.29 -7.09 8.40
C SER A 746 -17.32 -6.41 9.36
N GLY A 747 -16.31 -5.72 8.83
CA GLY A 747 -15.17 -5.26 9.61
C GLY A 747 -14.55 -3.96 9.11
N ARG A 748 -13.97 -3.22 10.05
CA ARG A 748 -13.05 -2.09 9.79
C ARG A 748 -11.80 -2.27 10.63
N GLN A 749 -10.65 -2.00 10.03
CA GLN A 749 -9.36 -2.14 10.68
C GLN A 749 -8.45 -0.94 10.40
N THR A 750 -7.62 -0.59 11.38
CA THR A 750 -6.63 0.49 11.29
C THR A 750 -5.25 -0.02 11.66
N SER A 751 -4.23 0.49 10.96
CA SER A 751 -2.83 0.32 11.35
C SER A 751 -2.51 1.16 12.57
N LEU A 752 -1.65 0.66 13.45
CA LEU A 752 -1.10 1.43 14.57
C LEU A 752 0.38 1.75 14.38
N GLY A 753 1.03 1.18 13.37
CA GLY A 753 2.49 1.19 13.23
C GLY A 753 3.10 0.16 14.17
N ASN A 754 4.10 0.53 14.96
CA ASN A 754 4.58 -0.28 16.09
C ASN A 754 4.37 0.53 17.38
N ARG A 755 3.56 0.00 18.31
CA ARG A 755 3.22 0.64 19.60
C ARG A 755 3.61 -0.24 20.78
N ASP A 756 4.10 0.41 21.83
CA ASP A 756 4.43 -0.22 23.11
C ASP A 756 3.30 0.00 24.13
N TRP A 757 2.60 -1.08 24.46
CA TRP A 757 1.51 -1.17 25.43
C TRP A 757 1.91 -1.98 26.68
N SER A 758 3.21 -2.28 26.88
CA SER A 758 3.72 -3.19 27.93
C SER A 758 3.42 -2.76 29.38
N GLU A 759 3.12 -1.47 29.59
CA GLU A 759 2.73 -0.89 30.88
C GLU A 759 1.21 -0.87 31.12
N THR A 760 0.41 -1.47 30.22
CA THR A 760 -1.05 -1.56 30.31
C THR A 760 -1.53 -3.00 30.51
N ASN A 761 -2.79 -3.19 30.90
CA ASN A 761 -3.36 -4.53 31.11
C ASN A 761 -4.75 -4.77 30.49
N ALA A 762 -5.27 -3.79 29.76
CA ALA A 762 -6.55 -3.90 29.08
C ALA A 762 -6.65 -2.93 27.90
N ILE A 763 -7.53 -3.22 26.96
CA ILE A 763 -8.07 -2.24 26.02
C ILE A 763 -9.40 -1.71 26.55
N GLN A 764 -9.63 -0.41 26.41
CA GLN A 764 -10.84 0.28 26.85
C GLN A 764 -11.43 1.10 25.70
N PHE A 765 -12.75 1.13 25.62
CA PHE A 765 -13.50 2.02 24.73
C PHE A 765 -14.90 2.28 25.27
N TRP A 766 -15.48 3.42 24.92
CA TRP A 766 -16.90 3.65 25.08
C TRP A 766 -17.67 2.93 23.97
N LEU A 767 -18.76 2.27 24.32
CA LEU A 767 -19.64 1.57 23.39
C LEU A 767 -21.10 1.92 23.67
N LYS A 768 -21.86 2.15 22.61
CA LYS A 768 -23.33 2.22 22.66
C LYS A 768 -23.96 1.49 21.48
N HIS A 769 -24.98 0.68 21.75
CA HIS A 769 -25.75 0.00 20.70
C HIS A 769 -27.16 -0.43 21.18
N GLU A 770 -28.03 -0.74 20.22
CA GLU A 770 -29.31 -1.43 20.47
C GLU A 770 -29.11 -2.96 20.48
N GLU A 771 -30.15 -3.73 20.77
CA GLU A 771 -30.09 -5.20 20.75
C GLU A 771 -30.03 -5.74 19.30
N TYR A 772 -28.98 -6.51 19.00
CA TYR A 772 -28.78 -7.18 17.70
C TYR A 772 -28.50 -8.68 17.89
N PRO A 773 -28.91 -9.56 16.95
CA PRO A 773 -28.61 -10.99 16.96
C PRO A 773 -27.18 -11.29 16.45
N ASN A 774 -26.24 -10.40 16.74
CA ASN A 774 -24.88 -10.38 16.23
C ASN A 774 -23.89 -10.26 17.39
N ASP A 775 -22.62 -10.56 17.10
CA ASP A 775 -21.52 -10.40 18.06
C ASP A 775 -20.54 -9.35 17.56
N LEU A 776 -19.89 -8.65 18.50
CA LEU A 776 -18.78 -7.74 18.28
C LEU A 776 -17.48 -8.48 18.59
N THR A 777 -16.55 -8.49 17.64
CA THR A 777 -15.20 -9.01 17.84
C THR A 777 -14.21 -7.85 17.81
N ILE A 778 -13.42 -7.71 18.87
CA ILE A 778 -12.26 -6.83 18.91
C ILE A 778 -11.04 -7.69 18.61
N GLN A 779 -10.29 -7.33 17.57
CA GLN A 779 -9.08 -8.04 17.19
C GLN A 779 -7.88 -7.07 17.27
N ILE A 780 -6.76 -7.57 17.79
CA ILE A 780 -5.52 -6.80 17.95
C ILE A 780 -4.36 -7.67 17.48
N GLN A 781 -3.49 -7.12 16.62
CA GLN A 781 -2.26 -7.80 16.22
C GLN A 781 -1.11 -7.37 17.13
N ILE A 782 -0.49 -8.34 17.79
CA ILE A 782 0.54 -8.14 18.82
C ILE A 782 1.67 -9.15 18.58
N GLY A 783 2.89 -8.66 18.37
CA GLY A 783 4.05 -9.52 18.12
C GLY A 783 3.93 -10.36 16.84
N GLY A 784 3.08 -9.94 15.88
CA GLY A 784 2.80 -10.68 14.65
C GLY A 784 1.68 -11.71 14.77
N VAL A 785 1.06 -11.88 15.94
CA VAL A 785 -0.08 -12.79 16.16
C VAL A 785 -1.36 -11.97 16.32
N SER A 786 -2.46 -12.41 15.71
CA SER A 786 -3.80 -11.83 15.85
C SER A 786 -4.49 -12.42 17.08
N PHE A 787 -4.98 -11.58 17.98
CA PHE A 787 -5.76 -12.01 19.13
C PHE A 787 -7.17 -11.44 19.06
N GLU A 788 -8.17 -12.20 19.48
CA GLU A 788 -9.58 -11.83 19.45
C GLU A 788 -10.22 -11.86 20.84
N ALA A 789 -11.19 -10.95 21.05
CA ALA A 789 -12.09 -10.96 22.18
C ALA A 789 -13.52 -10.67 21.71
N TYR A 790 -14.47 -11.48 22.17
CA TYR A 790 -15.86 -11.44 21.72
C TYR A 790 -16.77 -10.75 22.73
N ARG A 791 -17.78 -10.01 22.23
CA ARG A 791 -18.82 -9.36 23.03
C ARG A 791 -20.19 -9.52 22.38
N PRO A 792 -21.17 -10.13 23.06
CA PRO A 792 -22.49 -10.29 22.48
C PRO A 792 -23.26 -8.96 22.41
N LEU A 793 -23.90 -8.69 21.27
CA LEU A 793 -24.72 -7.49 21.07
C LEU A 793 -26.21 -7.72 21.39
N ASN A 794 -26.54 -8.86 22.00
CA ASN A 794 -27.90 -9.34 22.24
C ASN A 794 -28.70 -8.57 23.31
N LYS A 795 -28.20 -7.43 23.80
CA LYS A 795 -28.89 -6.51 24.71
C LYS A 795 -28.43 -5.09 24.44
N ASP A 796 -29.31 -4.11 24.67
CA ASP A 796 -28.93 -2.71 24.62
C ASP A 796 -27.82 -2.38 25.63
N PHE A 797 -26.84 -1.59 25.19
CA PHE A 797 -25.70 -1.19 26.02
C PHE A 797 -25.33 0.26 25.79
N ASN A 798 -24.85 0.92 26.84
CA ASN A 798 -24.24 2.26 26.79
C ASN A 798 -23.30 2.42 27.98
N GLY A 799 -22.00 2.49 27.72
CA GLY A 799 -21.00 2.70 28.75
C GLY A 799 -19.60 2.35 28.30
N ILE A 800 -18.67 2.34 29.26
CA ILE A 800 -17.29 1.93 29.03
C ILE A 800 -17.20 0.40 29.03
N VAL A 801 -16.58 -0.14 28.00
CA VAL A 801 -16.14 -1.53 27.91
C VAL A 801 -14.63 -1.54 28.18
N THR A 802 -14.20 -2.37 29.13
CA THR A 802 -12.79 -2.66 29.38
C THR A 802 -12.59 -4.15 29.18
N ILE A 803 -11.70 -4.53 28.27
CA ILE A 803 -11.36 -5.93 27.98
C ILE A 803 -9.93 -6.16 28.47
N PRO A 804 -9.71 -6.91 29.56
CA PRO A 804 -8.38 -7.32 29.99
C PRO A 804 -7.65 -8.05 28.86
N PHE A 805 -6.35 -7.81 28.68
CA PHE A 805 -5.57 -8.57 27.69
C PHE A 805 -5.51 -10.06 28.00
N THR A 806 -5.76 -10.46 29.25
CA THR A 806 -5.89 -11.87 29.64
C THR A 806 -7.19 -12.53 29.15
N GLU A 807 -8.14 -11.79 28.59
CA GLU A 807 -9.36 -12.34 27.96
C GLU A 807 -9.22 -12.53 26.46
N PHE A 808 -8.12 -12.04 25.87
CA PHE A 808 -7.85 -12.23 24.46
C PHE A 808 -7.25 -13.61 24.23
N GLU A 809 -7.78 -14.29 23.23
CA GLU A 809 -7.30 -15.59 22.76
C GLU A 809 -6.72 -15.39 21.36
N PRO A 810 -5.66 -16.12 20.95
CA PRO A 810 -5.23 -16.10 19.57
C PRO A 810 -6.41 -16.37 18.65
N ALA A 811 -6.49 -15.68 17.51
CA ALA A 811 -7.57 -15.88 16.58
C ALA A 811 -7.62 -17.37 16.18
N PRO A 812 -8.80 -17.93 15.90
CA PRO A 812 -8.94 -19.38 15.67
C PRO A 812 -8.05 -19.96 14.56
N TRP A 813 -7.60 -19.12 13.62
CA TRP A 813 -6.72 -19.48 12.51
C TRP A 813 -5.22 -19.22 12.78
N GLU A 814 -4.84 -18.75 13.97
CA GLU A 814 -3.43 -18.55 14.33
C GLU A 814 -2.72 -19.88 14.61
N ASN A 815 -1.50 -20.01 14.12
CA ASN A 815 -0.66 -21.20 14.30
C ASN A 815 0.00 -21.26 15.69
N LYS A 816 -0.21 -20.25 16.53
CA LYS A 816 0.27 -20.19 17.91
C LYS A 816 -0.89 -20.11 18.92
N PRO A 817 -1.85 -21.02 18.92
CA PRO A 817 -3.10 -20.85 19.69
C PRO A 817 -2.93 -20.95 21.23
N ASN A 818 -1.76 -21.36 21.73
CA ASN A 818 -1.43 -21.27 23.15
C ASN A 818 -0.64 -20.02 23.52
N VAL A 819 -0.26 -19.20 22.52
CA VAL A 819 0.46 -17.97 22.80
C VAL A 819 -0.45 -17.03 23.55
N ILE A 820 0.11 -16.40 24.57
CA ILE A 820 -0.59 -15.43 25.39
C ILE A 820 -0.09 -14.04 25.05
N ILE A 821 -0.90 -13.05 25.38
CA ILE A 821 -0.42 -11.67 25.45
C ILE A 821 0.47 -11.55 26.69
N ASP A 822 1.76 -11.30 26.48
CA ASP A 822 2.74 -11.01 27.52
C ASP A 822 3.32 -9.59 27.38
N LYS A 823 4.11 -9.16 28.38
CA LYS A 823 4.70 -7.82 28.38
C LYS A 823 5.68 -7.54 27.23
N ASP A 824 6.39 -8.54 26.73
CA ASP A 824 7.38 -8.35 25.66
C ASP A 824 6.67 -8.21 24.32
N LYS A 825 5.65 -9.03 24.06
CA LYS A 825 4.82 -8.93 22.84
C LYS A 825 4.06 -7.61 22.77
N LEU A 826 3.58 -7.10 23.91
CA LEU A 826 2.95 -5.79 23.98
C LEU A 826 3.87 -4.62 23.61
N THR A 827 5.18 -4.83 23.49
CA THR A 827 6.09 -3.82 22.91
C THR A 827 5.93 -3.66 21.39
N ASN A 828 5.19 -4.58 20.74
CA ASN A 828 4.99 -4.65 19.30
C ASN A 828 3.51 -4.81 18.90
N VAL A 829 2.68 -3.84 19.24
CA VAL A 829 1.28 -3.78 18.81
C VAL A 829 1.16 -3.06 17.47
N THR A 830 0.56 -3.71 16.47
CA THR A 830 0.62 -3.24 15.07
C THR A 830 -0.72 -2.90 14.45
N GLN A 831 -1.82 -3.49 14.92
CA GLN A 831 -3.13 -3.33 14.30
C GLN A 831 -4.27 -3.42 15.32
N PHE A 832 -5.37 -2.72 15.02
CA PHE A 832 -6.63 -2.83 15.73
C PHE A 832 -7.79 -2.98 14.74
N SER A 833 -8.71 -3.90 15.00
CA SER A 833 -9.86 -4.18 14.14
C SER A 833 -11.16 -4.30 14.94
N ILE A 834 -12.24 -3.80 14.35
CA ILE A 834 -13.62 -3.94 14.84
C ILE A 834 -14.36 -4.80 13.83
N TYR A 835 -14.90 -5.92 14.27
CA TYR A 835 -15.72 -6.82 13.46
C TYR A 835 -17.10 -7.02 14.07
N THR A 836 -18.08 -7.25 13.20
CA THR A 836 -19.39 -7.75 13.57
C THR A 836 -19.70 -9.01 12.76
N GLY A 837 -20.21 -10.04 13.41
CA GLY A 837 -20.56 -11.32 12.78
C GLY A 837 -21.92 -11.85 13.25
N GLY A 838 -22.45 -12.86 12.56
CA GLY A 838 -23.68 -13.56 12.97
C GLY A 838 -24.78 -13.56 11.90
N GLU A 839 -26.05 -13.41 12.32
CA GLU A 839 -27.18 -13.44 11.39
C GLU A 839 -27.16 -12.26 10.40
N GLN A 840 -27.65 -12.50 9.17
CA GLN A 840 -27.81 -11.44 8.16
C GLN A 840 -28.69 -10.31 8.67
N GLY A 841 -28.25 -9.07 8.47
CA GLY A 841 -28.93 -7.90 9.01
C GLY A 841 -28.11 -6.61 8.87
N GLU A 842 -28.64 -5.53 9.41
CA GLU A 842 -27.99 -4.22 9.46
C GLU A 842 -28.15 -3.61 10.85
N GLY A 843 -27.20 -2.78 11.26
CA GLY A 843 -27.23 -2.11 12.56
C GLY A 843 -26.19 -1.01 12.71
N THR A 844 -26.28 -0.26 13.80
CA THR A 844 -25.33 0.81 14.15
C THR A 844 -24.76 0.57 15.54
N LEU A 845 -23.44 0.62 15.66
CA LEU A 845 -22.69 0.71 16.91
C LEU A 845 -22.08 2.11 17.02
N TYR A 846 -21.91 2.63 18.23
CA TYR A 846 -21.19 3.87 18.47
C TYR A 846 -19.98 3.61 19.36
N PHE A 847 -18.81 4.13 18.95
CA PHE A 847 -17.55 4.00 19.67
C PHE A 847 -16.96 5.37 20.00
N ASP A 848 -16.21 5.46 21.09
CA ASP A 848 -15.38 6.61 21.43
C ASP A 848 -14.24 6.21 22.37
N ASP A 849 -13.18 7.01 22.45
CA ASP A 849 -12.03 6.84 23.34
C ASP A 849 -11.47 5.40 23.36
N ILE A 850 -11.00 4.88 22.23
CA ILE A 850 -10.36 3.57 22.13
C ILE A 850 -8.89 3.69 22.53
N LEU A 851 -8.51 3.13 23.68
CA LEU A 851 -7.14 3.18 24.19
C LEU A 851 -6.78 2.00 25.08
N ALA A 852 -5.49 1.67 25.12
CA ALA A 852 -4.93 0.76 26.11
C ALA A 852 -4.81 1.47 27.47
N VAL A 853 -5.16 0.76 28.55
CA VAL A 853 -5.21 1.30 29.92
C VAL A 853 -4.58 0.34 30.92
N HIS A 854 -4.05 0.90 32.00
CA HIS A 854 -3.76 0.14 33.22
C HIS A 854 -4.92 0.32 34.21
N ASP A 855 -5.61 -0.77 34.51
CA ASP A 855 -6.63 -0.84 35.56
C ASP A 855 -6.16 -1.79 36.66
N ALA A 856 -5.83 -1.23 37.82
CA ALA A 856 -5.35 -1.96 38.99
C ALA A 856 -6.38 -2.95 39.58
N SER A 857 -7.63 -2.94 39.12
CA SER A 857 -8.66 -3.92 39.51
C SER A 857 -8.73 -5.15 38.59
N LEU A 858 -8.07 -5.08 37.42
CA LEU A 858 -8.00 -6.17 36.44
C LEU A 858 -6.72 -7.01 36.64
N PRO A 859 -6.67 -8.23 36.09
CA PRO A 859 -5.45 -9.03 36.09
C PRO A 859 -4.28 -8.28 35.46
N GLU A 860 -3.08 -8.46 35.99
CA GLU A 860 -1.85 -7.97 35.37
C GLU A 860 -1.49 -8.87 34.18
N VAL A 861 -0.92 -8.26 33.13
CA VAL A 861 -0.34 -9.03 32.03
C VAL A 861 0.88 -9.79 32.56
N PRO A 862 1.02 -11.09 32.23
CA PRO A 862 2.20 -11.86 32.61
C PRO A 862 3.48 -11.21 32.08
N GLY A 863 4.58 -11.35 32.83
CA GLY A 863 5.90 -10.97 32.31
C GLY A 863 6.26 -11.76 31.06
N ALA A 864 7.35 -11.38 30.38
CA ALA A 864 7.90 -12.11 29.23
C ALA A 864 7.78 -13.62 29.44
N ASP A 865 6.97 -14.26 28.59
CA ASP A 865 6.81 -15.70 28.67
C ASP A 865 7.97 -16.34 27.91
N ASP A 866 9.06 -16.59 28.64
CA ASP A 866 10.23 -17.35 28.17
C ASP A 866 9.92 -18.86 28.10
N SER A 867 8.69 -19.29 28.44
CA SER A 867 8.24 -20.63 28.05
C SER A 867 8.49 -20.77 26.55
N PRO A 868 9.08 -21.88 26.08
CA PRO A 868 9.07 -22.12 24.64
C PRO A 868 7.62 -21.95 24.20
N GLU A 869 7.39 -20.98 23.32
CA GLU A 869 6.11 -20.86 22.64
C GLU A 869 5.89 -22.25 22.09
N THR A 870 4.99 -22.99 22.73
CA THR A 870 4.40 -24.15 22.10
C THR A 870 3.54 -23.47 21.06
N GLU A 871 4.18 -23.14 19.94
CA GLU A 871 3.62 -23.45 18.64
C GLU A 871 2.95 -24.78 18.91
N ARG A 872 1.62 -24.75 18.89
CA ARG A 872 1.01 -26.04 18.72
C ARG A 872 1.62 -26.45 17.41
N GLU A 873 2.41 -27.53 17.44
CA GLU A 873 2.47 -28.28 16.23
C GLU A 873 1.00 -28.51 15.92
N PRO A 874 0.56 -27.95 14.80
CA PRO A 874 -0.74 -27.30 14.67
C PRO A 874 -1.82 -28.11 15.39
N ILE A 875 -2.58 -27.53 16.36
CA ILE A 875 -3.71 -28.31 16.92
C ILE A 875 -4.60 -28.61 15.75
N LEU A 876 -4.78 -29.90 15.55
CA LEU A 876 -5.58 -30.38 14.46
C LEU A 876 -7.02 -30.34 14.90
N PHE A 877 -7.30 -30.81 16.12
CA PHE A 877 -8.65 -30.91 16.68
C PHE A 877 -8.65 -30.81 18.22
N ASP A 878 -9.22 -29.72 18.76
CA ASP A 878 -9.52 -29.53 20.19
C ASP A 878 -11.02 -29.65 20.53
N PHE A 879 -11.88 -29.68 19.51
CA PHE A 879 -13.32 -29.92 19.62
C PHE A 879 -14.10 -28.82 20.39
N GLU A 880 -13.55 -27.61 20.52
CA GLU A 880 -14.21 -26.49 21.21
C GLU A 880 -15.18 -25.72 20.28
N ASP A 881 -14.90 -25.64 18.97
CA ASP A 881 -15.76 -24.97 17.97
C ASP A 881 -16.81 -25.88 17.32
N GLY A 882 -16.81 -27.18 17.65
CA GLY A 882 -17.78 -28.15 17.14
C GLY A 882 -17.16 -29.49 16.72
N HIS A 883 -17.99 -30.34 16.08
CA HIS A 883 -17.57 -31.67 15.57
C HIS A 883 -17.97 -31.87 14.11
N ASN A 884 -18.28 -30.80 13.37
CA ASN A 884 -18.99 -30.88 12.08
C ASN A 884 -18.25 -31.71 11.02
N ASP A 885 -16.96 -31.97 11.22
CA ASP A 885 -16.11 -32.73 10.32
C ASP A 885 -15.82 -34.17 10.79
N TRP A 886 -16.24 -34.56 12.01
CA TRP A 886 -15.98 -35.89 12.58
C TRP A 886 -17.20 -36.81 12.51
N SER A 887 -17.02 -38.01 11.94
CA SER A 887 -18.08 -38.98 11.71
C SER A 887 -17.65 -40.42 12.00
N ILE A 888 -18.61 -41.28 12.32
CA ILE A 888 -18.35 -42.71 12.56
C ILE A 888 -18.63 -43.52 11.31
N VAL A 889 -17.68 -44.37 10.96
CA VAL A 889 -17.79 -45.35 9.89
C VAL A 889 -17.66 -46.76 10.46
N GLY A 890 -18.76 -47.51 10.41
CA GLY A 890 -18.82 -48.89 10.87
C GLY A 890 -19.09 -49.05 12.38
N GLY A 891 -19.61 -50.23 12.74
CA GLY A 891 -20.08 -50.53 14.11
C GLY A 891 -21.49 -49.99 14.42
N ASP A 892 -22.07 -50.45 15.53
CA ASP A 892 -23.33 -49.92 16.09
C ASP A 892 -22.98 -48.87 17.16
N ALA A 893 -22.78 -47.63 16.71
CA ALA A 893 -22.39 -46.49 17.53
C ALA A 893 -23.33 -45.29 17.30
N THR A 894 -23.46 -44.43 18.31
CA THR A 894 -24.20 -43.16 18.18
C THR A 894 -23.35 -42.12 17.45
N GLU A 895 -23.99 -41.18 16.76
CA GLU A 895 -23.29 -40.03 16.17
C GLU A 895 -22.41 -39.32 17.21
N PRO A 896 -21.21 -38.85 16.82
CA PRO A 896 -20.37 -38.03 17.67
C PRO A 896 -21.11 -36.76 18.09
N ILE A 897 -20.92 -36.36 19.33
CA ILE A 897 -21.42 -35.09 19.86
C ILE A 897 -20.31 -34.41 20.65
N ILE A 898 -20.39 -33.09 20.76
CA ILE A 898 -19.59 -32.33 21.72
C ILE A 898 -20.24 -32.38 23.09
N THR A 899 -19.45 -32.69 24.13
CA THR A 899 -19.90 -32.70 25.53
C THR A 899 -19.12 -31.71 26.38
N ASN A 900 -19.81 -30.86 27.13
CA ASN A 900 -19.21 -29.80 27.96
C ASN A 900 -18.77 -30.28 29.37
N ASP A 901 -18.65 -31.60 29.56
CA ASP A 901 -18.16 -32.25 30.79
C ASP A 901 -17.01 -33.21 30.41
N GLY A 902 -16.19 -32.76 29.45
CA GLY A 902 -15.18 -33.51 28.70
C GLY A 902 -13.87 -33.79 29.43
N ILE A 903 -12.77 -33.96 28.69
CA ILE A 903 -11.43 -34.15 29.24
C ILE A 903 -10.84 -32.81 29.70
N ASN A 904 -10.96 -31.74 28.90
CA ASN A 904 -10.50 -30.39 29.27
C ASN A 904 -11.58 -29.30 29.29
N SER A 905 -12.65 -29.35 28.49
CA SER A 905 -13.88 -28.59 28.73
C SER A 905 -15.01 -29.14 27.85
N SER A 906 -14.83 -29.01 26.54
CA SER A 906 -15.59 -29.68 25.50
C SER A 906 -14.76 -30.85 24.97
N SER A 907 -15.41 -31.94 24.56
CA SER A 907 -14.70 -33.05 23.93
C SER A 907 -15.63 -33.77 22.97
N LEU A 908 -15.05 -34.42 21.95
CA LEU A 908 -15.80 -35.32 21.09
C LEU A 908 -16.17 -36.59 21.86
N GLN A 909 -17.44 -36.96 21.81
CA GLN A 909 -17.94 -38.11 22.56
C GLN A 909 -18.96 -38.90 21.75
N PHE A 910 -18.87 -40.22 21.83
CA PHE A 910 -19.92 -41.10 21.31
C PHE A 910 -20.00 -42.40 22.13
N SER A 911 -21.11 -43.12 21.95
CA SER A 911 -21.36 -44.39 22.62
C SER A 911 -21.48 -45.53 21.62
N PHE A 912 -21.10 -46.73 22.03
CA PHE A 912 -21.17 -47.94 21.21
C PHE A 912 -21.35 -49.19 22.07
N GLU A 913 -21.86 -50.27 21.48
CA GLU A 913 -21.98 -51.55 22.18
C GLU A 913 -20.66 -52.31 22.22
N LEU A 914 -20.31 -52.85 23.40
CA LEU A 914 -19.10 -53.67 23.58
C LEU A 914 -19.30 -55.08 22.99
N ASN A 915 -19.16 -55.19 21.67
CA ASN A 915 -19.24 -56.45 20.94
C ASN A 915 -17.90 -56.76 20.26
N PRO A 916 -17.22 -57.88 20.59
CA PRO A 916 -15.87 -58.18 20.08
C PRO A 916 -15.77 -58.45 18.57
N GLU A 917 -16.90 -58.59 17.88
CA GLU A 917 -16.92 -58.72 16.42
C GLU A 917 -17.10 -57.38 15.69
N ASP A 918 -17.36 -56.29 16.43
CA ASP A 918 -17.56 -54.96 15.86
C ASP A 918 -16.25 -54.18 15.82
N LYS A 919 -16.12 -53.34 14.80
CA LYS A 919 -15.01 -52.41 14.60
C LYS A 919 -15.62 -51.06 14.27
N ILE A 920 -15.20 -50.04 15.01
CA ILE A 920 -15.73 -48.68 14.92
C ILE A 920 -14.60 -47.78 14.49
N GLU A 921 -14.71 -47.21 13.29
CA GLU A 921 -13.76 -46.20 12.83
C GLU A 921 -14.40 -44.82 13.05
N LEU A 922 -13.67 -43.92 13.69
CA LEU A 922 -14.03 -42.52 13.83
C LEU A 922 -13.08 -41.71 12.94
N THR A 923 -13.60 -40.97 11.99
CA THR A 923 -12.82 -40.28 10.95
C THR A 923 -13.21 -38.82 10.84
N THR A 924 -12.24 -37.96 10.53
CA THR A 924 -12.47 -36.55 10.20
C THR A 924 -12.38 -36.29 8.71
N ALA A 925 -13.16 -35.32 8.23
CA ALA A 925 -13.08 -34.77 6.88
C ALA A 925 -12.05 -33.64 6.76
N SER A 926 -11.70 -33.01 7.88
CA SER A 926 -10.61 -32.03 7.95
C SER A 926 -9.30 -32.79 8.03
N ILE A 927 -8.44 -32.63 7.03
CA ILE A 927 -7.18 -33.38 6.94
C ILE A 927 -6.06 -32.55 7.54
N PRO A 928 -5.37 -33.07 8.57
CA PRO A 928 -4.31 -32.33 9.21
C PRO A 928 -3.00 -32.35 8.41
N THR A 929 -2.27 -31.23 8.39
CA THR A 929 -0.90 -31.17 7.88
C THR A 929 0.06 -31.64 8.98
N LEU A 930 0.82 -32.73 8.74
CA LEU A 930 1.79 -33.28 9.72
C LEU A 930 3.25 -33.14 9.23
N PHE A 931 3.54 -32.17 8.37
CA PHE A 931 4.84 -32.02 7.72
C PHE A 931 5.90 -31.48 8.69
N ASN A 932 7.04 -32.17 8.77
CA ASN A 932 8.15 -31.97 9.73
C ASN A 932 7.90 -32.46 11.17
N GLU A 933 6.82 -33.21 11.43
CA GLU A 933 6.46 -33.69 12.77
C GLU A 933 6.90 -35.13 13.06
N ASP A 934 7.29 -35.41 14.30
CA ASP A 934 7.84 -36.72 14.69
C ASP A 934 6.81 -37.61 15.42
N GLU A 935 5.76 -37.04 16.01
CA GLU A 935 4.77 -37.76 16.82
C GLU A 935 3.36 -37.13 16.82
N ILE A 936 2.30 -37.94 16.98
CA ILE A 936 0.91 -37.50 17.22
C ILE A 936 0.39 -38.05 18.54
N SER A 937 -0.35 -37.22 19.28
CA SER A 937 -0.98 -37.60 20.55
C SER A 937 -2.48 -37.36 20.55
N ALA A 938 -3.21 -38.16 21.32
CA ALA A 938 -4.64 -37.95 21.61
C ALA A 938 -5.03 -38.42 23.00
N LYS A 939 -5.89 -37.65 23.69
CA LYS A 939 -6.41 -38.02 25.02
C LYS A 939 -7.72 -38.77 24.89
N LEU A 940 -7.80 -39.95 25.51
CA LEU A 940 -8.94 -40.87 25.43
C LEU A 940 -9.46 -41.24 26.82
N ARG A 941 -10.78 -41.34 26.98
CA ARG A 941 -11.43 -41.87 28.20
C ARG A 941 -12.56 -42.83 27.85
N LEU A 942 -12.58 -44.01 28.47
CA LEU A 942 -13.63 -45.02 28.28
C LEU A 942 -14.46 -45.22 29.56
N SER A 943 -15.79 -45.29 29.44
CA SER A 943 -16.68 -45.38 30.60
C SER A 943 -16.89 -46.79 31.16
N ALA A 944 -16.83 -47.84 30.33
CA ALA A 944 -17.05 -49.23 30.74
C ALA A 944 -16.32 -50.22 29.82
N GLY A 945 -15.93 -51.38 30.36
CA GLY A 945 -15.25 -52.44 29.61
C GLY A 945 -13.81 -52.10 29.22
N SER A 946 -13.33 -52.70 28.14
CA SER A 946 -12.04 -52.39 27.52
C SER A 946 -12.08 -52.55 26.01
N VAL A 947 -11.41 -51.64 25.31
CA VAL A 947 -11.30 -51.61 23.85
C VAL A 947 -9.84 -51.47 23.44
N ILE A 948 -9.49 -51.98 22.27
CA ILE A 948 -8.26 -51.58 21.59
C ILE A 948 -8.60 -50.30 20.83
N ALA A 949 -7.88 -49.22 21.14
CA ALA A 949 -7.89 -47.98 20.39
C ALA A 949 -6.64 -47.93 19.51
N LYS A 950 -6.75 -47.34 18.33
CA LYS A 950 -5.62 -47.03 17.48
C LYS A 950 -5.85 -45.67 16.88
N LEU A 951 -4.84 -44.81 16.91
CA LEU A 951 -4.81 -43.64 16.03
C LEU A 951 -4.26 -44.10 14.70
N PHE A 952 -4.88 -43.71 13.60
CA PHE A 952 -4.40 -44.09 12.28
C PHE A 952 -4.29 -42.89 11.36
N VAL A 953 -3.30 -42.96 10.49
CA VAL A 953 -3.24 -42.16 9.27
C VAL A 953 -3.19 -43.09 8.07
N LYS A 954 -3.88 -42.74 7.01
CA LYS A 954 -3.69 -43.37 5.71
C LYS A 954 -2.89 -42.39 4.87
N THR A 955 -1.72 -42.78 4.40
CA THR A 955 -0.82 -41.87 3.70
C THR A 955 -0.45 -42.38 2.31
N GLY A 956 -0.12 -41.43 1.44
CA GLY A 956 0.21 -41.68 0.04
C GLY A 956 -0.97 -42.22 -0.79
N GLU A 957 -0.76 -42.26 -2.10
CA GLU A 957 -1.79 -42.63 -3.08
C GLU A 957 -2.35 -44.05 -2.92
N ASP A 958 -1.64 -44.96 -2.24
CA ASP A 958 -2.11 -46.33 -2.01
C ASP A 958 -2.99 -46.49 -0.76
N TRP A 959 -3.34 -45.38 -0.09
CA TRP A 959 -4.11 -45.33 1.15
C TRP A 959 -3.47 -46.25 2.21
N SER A 960 -2.13 -46.28 2.22
CA SER A 960 -1.37 -47.15 3.12
C SER A 960 -1.76 -46.83 4.55
N TRP A 961 -2.40 -47.81 5.18
CA TRP A 961 -2.83 -47.68 6.56
C TRP A 961 -1.63 -47.81 7.47
N TYR A 962 -1.32 -46.73 8.15
CA TYR A 962 -0.40 -46.69 9.27
C TYR A 962 -1.22 -46.44 10.53
N ASP A 963 -0.91 -47.14 11.61
CA ASP A 963 -1.53 -46.89 12.90
C ASP A 963 -0.54 -46.99 14.04
N SER A 964 -0.97 -46.44 15.17
CA SER A 964 -0.26 -46.42 16.44
C SER A 964 0.02 -47.80 17.04
N GLY A 965 -0.45 -48.88 16.42
CA GLY A 965 -0.53 -50.20 17.01
C GLY A 965 -1.68 -50.33 18.02
N ASP A 966 -1.86 -51.54 18.55
CA ASP A 966 -2.92 -51.86 19.51
C ASP A 966 -2.70 -51.14 20.86
N PHE A 967 -3.45 -50.07 21.13
CA PHE A 967 -3.47 -49.44 22.45
C PHE A 967 -4.66 -49.95 23.27
N LEU A 968 -4.42 -50.77 24.30
CA LEU A 968 -5.50 -51.31 25.15
C LEU A 968 -6.04 -50.25 26.11
N LEU A 969 -7.12 -49.59 25.72
CA LEU A 969 -7.86 -48.61 26.51
C LEU A 969 -8.84 -49.30 27.47
N LYS A 970 -8.62 -49.14 28.78
CA LYS A 970 -9.50 -49.67 29.83
C LYS A 970 -10.38 -48.58 30.42
N SER A 971 -11.58 -48.95 30.84
CA SER A 971 -12.47 -48.02 31.54
C SER A 971 -11.88 -47.46 32.83
N GLY A 972 -12.01 -46.15 33.04
CA GLY A 972 -11.39 -45.44 34.16
C GLY A 972 -10.95 -44.01 33.80
N ASP A 973 -9.80 -43.60 34.33
CA ASP A 973 -9.22 -42.27 34.12
C ASP A 973 -8.74 -42.07 32.66
N VAL A 974 -8.49 -40.80 32.29
CA VAL A 974 -7.97 -40.41 30.96
C VAL A 974 -6.63 -41.09 30.70
N GLN A 975 -6.46 -41.60 29.50
CA GLN A 975 -5.24 -42.22 29.01
C GLN A 975 -4.86 -41.57 27.68
N THR A 976 -3.58 -41.24 27.51
CA THR A 976 -3.06 -40.67 26.27
C THR A 976 -2.58 -41.79 25.36
N LEU A 977 -3.04 -41.77 24.11
CA LEU A 977 -2.53 -42.59 23.02
C LEU A 977 -1.55 -41.72 22.24
N THR A 978 -0.30 -42.15 22.17
CA THR A 978 0.79 -41.44 21.52
C THR A 978 1.41 -42.32 20.45
N TRP A 979 1.72 -41.73 19.28
CA TRP A 979 2.19 -42.43 18.11
C TRP A 979 3.30 -41.69 17.37
N SER A 980 4.50 -42.28 17.37
CA SER A 980 5.62 -41.82 16.54
C SER A 980 5.37 -42.05 15.05
N LEU A 981 5.60 -41.00 14.26
CA LEU A 981 5.43 -40.98 12.82
C LEU A 981 6.71 -41.31 12.05
N GLU A 982 7.84 -41.57 12.72
CA GLU A 982 9.14 -41.88 12.08
C GLU A 982 9.07 -42.99 11.01
N ASN A 983 8.10 -43.91 11.15
CA ASN A 983 7.93 -45.06 10.25
C ASN A 983 6.72 -44.91 9.30
N VAL A 984 6.09 -43.73 9.30
CA VAL A 984 5.00 -43.35 8.40
C VAL A 984 5.62 -42.65 7.21
N ASN A 985 5.63 -43.32 6.07
CA ASN A 985 6.14 -42.71 4.84
C ASN A 985 5.06 -41.82 4.21
N ASN A 986 5.47 -40.75 3.52
CA ASN A 986 4.58 -39.79 2.86
C ASN A 986 3.62 -39.10 3.86
N VAL A 987 4.13 -38.72 5.02
CA VAL A 987 3.36 -38.07 6.08
C VAL A 987 2.85 -36.69 5.66
N GLU A 988 3.44 -36.12 4.61
CA GLU A 988 3.01 -34.94 3.86
C GLU A 988 1.75 -35.15 2.98
N HIS A 989 1.31 -36.40 2.77
CA HIS A 989 0.16 -36.76 1.91
C HIS A 989 -0.83 -37.65 2.65
N ILE A 990 -1.67 -37.05 3.50
CA ILE A 990 -2.61 -37.79 4.36
C ILE A 990 -4.00 -37.86 3.73
N GLN A 991 -4.46 -39.07 3.49
CA GLN A 991 -5.74 -39.38 2.84
C GLN A 991 -6.88 -39.60 3.84
N ALA A 992 -6.55 -40.05 5.05
CA ALA A 992 -7.52 -40.16 6.13
C ALA A 992 -6.84 -40.13 7.48
N PHE A 993 -7.46 -39.44 8.42
CA PHE A 993 -7.03 -39.34 9.80
C PHE A 993 -8.18 -39.75 10.72
N GLY A 994 -7.89 -40.52 11.77
CA GLY A 994 -8.92 -40.94 12.69
C GLY A 994 -8.50 -41.99 13.70
N PHE A 995 -9.50 -42.58 14.35
CA PHE A 995 -9.32 -43.66 15.31
C PHE A 995 -10.04 -44.93 14.90
N GLU A 996 -9.46 -46.07 15.25
CA GLU A 996 -10.13 -47.36 15.22
C GLU A 996 -10.33 -47.86 16.65
N PHE A 997 -11.56 -48.23 16.99
CA PHE A 997 -11.93 -48.84 18.25
C PHE A 997 -12.48 -50.25 18.04
N ILE A 998 -11.86 -51.23 18.70
CA ILE A 998 -12.27 -52.65 18.68
C ILE A 998 -12.59 -53.09 20.11
N PRO A 999 -13.85 -53.38 20.45
CA PRO A 999 -14.20 -53.90 21.76
C PRO A 999 -13.51 -55.23 22.06
N VAL A 1000 -12.97 -55.41 23.27
CA VAL A 1000 -12.23 -56.63 23.64
C VAL A 1000 -12.93 -57.40 24.77
N ASP A 1001 -13.44 -56.69 25.78
CA ASP A 1001 -14.10 -57.30 26.94
C ASP A 1001 -15.10 -56.32 27.59
N GLY A 1002 -16.17 -56.87 28.16
CA GLY A 1002 -17.29 -56.14 28.75
C GLY A 1002 -18.63 -56.42 28.06
N ASP A 1003 -19.74 -56.13 28.77
CA ASP A 1003 -21.10 -56.34 28.28
C ASP A 1003 -21.89 -55.01 28.34
N GLY A 1004 -22.52 -54.61 27.22
CA GLY A 1004 -23.40 -53.43 27.11
C GLY A 1004 -22.75 -52.19 26.49
N THR A 1005 -23.42 -51.04 26.58
CA THR A 1005 -22.97 -49.77 25.97
C THR A 1005 -21.81 -49.15 26.74
N ALA A 1006 -20.73 -48.82 26.03
CA ALA A 1006 -19.62 -47.99 26.52
C ALA A 1006 -19.64 -46.61 25.84
N LEU A 1007 -19.05 -45.63 26.51
CA LEU A 1007 -18.91 -44.25 26.07
C LEU A 1007 -17.43 -43.94 25.95
N ILE A 1008 -17.02 -43.37 24.83
CA ILE A 1008 -15.65 -42.90 24.62
C ILE A 1008 -15.65 -41.39 24.44
N THR A 1009 -14.70 -40.74 25.10
CA THR A 1009 -14.44 -39.31 25.03
C THR A 1009 -13.03 -39.11 24.48
N ILE A 1010 -12.88 -38.22 23.50
CA ILE A 1010 -11.65 -37.94 22.76
C ILE A 1010 -11.42 -36.43 22.78
N ASP A 1011 -10.19 -36.02 23.09
CA ASP A 1011 -9.82 -34.62 23.24
C ASP A 1011 -8.32 -34.41 22.92
N ASP A 1012 -7.92 -33.17 22.65
CA ASP A 1012 -6.56 -32.72 22.33
C ASP A 1012 -5.82 -33.63 21.33
N ILE A 1013 -6.17 -33.57 20.04
CA ILE A 1013 -5.37 -34.21 19.00
C ILE A 1013 -4.25 -33.25 18.57
N THR A 1014 -3.01 -33.58 18.93
CA THR A 1014 -1.85 -32.72 18.77
C THR A 1014 -0.75 -33.38 17.97
N LEU A 1015 -0.03 -32.56 17.20
CA LEU A 1015 1.28 -32.90 16.64
C LEU A 1015 2.38 -32.61 17.69
N ASN A 1016 3.53 -33.27 17.61
CA ASN A 1016 4.69 -33.00 18.47
C ASN A 1016 6.01 -33.21 17.68
N LEU A 1017 7.01 -32.33 17.90
CA LEU A 1017 8.41 -32.52 17.49
C LEU A 1017 9.20 -33.34 18.53
N GLU A 1018 10.21 -34.12 18.09
CA GLU A 1018 11.00 -34.95 19.02
C GLU A 1018 11.95 -34.10 19.90
N ASP A 1019 11.61 -33.93 21.19
CA ASP A 1019 12.54 -33.48 22.22
C ASP A 1019 13.67 -34.52 22.37
N GLN A 1020 14.92 -34.18 22.01
CA GLN A 1020 16.08 -34.99 22.38
C GLN A 1020 16.41 -34.90 23.88
N GLU A 1021 15.58 -35.51 24.73
CA GLU A 1021 16.00 -36.05 26.03
C GLU A 1021 15.20 -37.31 26.39
N GLU A 1022 15.46 -38.44 25.72
CA GLU A 1022 15.06 -39.73 26.31
C GLU A 1022 16.03 -40.14 27.42
N SER A 1023 15.49 -40.07 28.64
CA SER A 1023 15.96 -40.73 29.84
C SER A 1023 16.28 -42.21 29.60
N VAL A 1024 17.56 -42.57 29.75
CA VAL A 1024 17.95 -43.98 29.94
C VAL A 1024 17.53 -44.39 31.36
N GLU A 1025 16.46 -45.16 31.48
CA GLU A 1025 16.26 -46.03 32.66
C GLU A 1025 17.35 -47.11 32.65
N GLU A 1026 18.46 -46.86 33.36
CA GLU A 1026 19.30 -47.94 33.89
C GLU A 1026 19.15 -47.99 35.41
N ASP A 1027 18.59 -49.10 35.88
CA ASP A 1027 18.70 -49.60 37.24
C ASP A 1027 20.17 -49.55 37.74
N ASP A 1028 20.36 -48.89 38.89
CA ASP A 1028 21.38 -49.09 39.94
C ASP A 1028 22.74 -49.77 39.56
N GLU A 1029 23.82 -48.99 39.45
CA GLU A 1029 24.93 -48.94 40.45
C GLU A 1029 26.19 -48.18 39.91
N THR A 1030 26.42 -46.99 40.48
CA THR A 1030 27.73 -46.35 40.83
C THR A 1030 28.87 -46.26 39.80
N ASP A 1031 29.18 -45.06 39.29
CA ASP A 1031 30.22 -44.13 39.80
C ASP A 1031 30.59 -43.06 38.74
N ASN A 1032 30.56 -41.79 39.16
CA ASN A 1032 30.97 -40.54 38.48
C ASN A 1032 32.40 -40.64 37.86
N PRO A 1033 32.77 -39.92 36.77
CA PRO A 1033 32.77 -38.44 36.73
C PRO A 1033 32.39 -37.77 35.37
N SER A 1034 31.82 -36.55 35.47
CA SER A 1034 31.56 -35.55 34.42
C SER A 1034 32.66 -35.37 33.35
N PRO A 1035 32.29 -34.96 32.12
CA PRO A 1035 32.72 -33.62 31.67
C PRO A 1035 31.69 -32.83 30.85
N ASP A 1036 31.62 -31.56 31.22
CA ASP A 1036 31.18 -30.37 30.49
C ASP A 1036 31.97 -30.15 29.17
N ASN A 1037 31.32 -29.59 28.14
CA ASN A 1037 31.80 -28.53 27.23
C ASN A 1037 31.29 -28.69 25.77
N ASN A 1038 30.23 -27.96 25.39
CA ASN A 1038 29.87 -27.71 23.97
C ASN A 1038 29.27 -26.31 23.71
N GLN A 1039 29.50 -25.31 24.57
CA GLN A 1039 29.04 -23.91 24.39
C GLN A 1039 30.12 -22.91 23.91
N GLU A 1040 31.37 -23.35 23.67
CA GLU A 1040 32.49 -22.43 23.36
C GLU A 1040 32.47 -21.77 21.95
N PRO A 1041 32.04 -22.41 20.83
CA PRO A 1041 32.23 -21.83 19.49
C PRO A 1041 31.36 -20.60 19.18
N GLU A 1042 30.11 -20.58 19.64
CA GLU A 1042 29.14 -19.54 19.30
C GLU A 1042 29.40 -18.23 20.06
N LYS A 1043 29.84 -18.35 21.32
CA LYS A 1043 30.25 -17.20 22.15
C LYS A 1043 31.49 -16.51 21.59
N GLU A 1044 32.45 -17.30 21.09
CA GLU A 1044 33.67 -16.76 20.45
C GLU A 1044 33.35 -16.04 19.13
N LEU A 1045 32.31 -16.46 18.41
CA LEU A 1045 31.85 -15.82 17.18
C LEU A 1045 31.14 -14.48 17.48
N LYS A 1046 30.22 -14.46 18.46
CA LYS A 1046 29.51 -13.25 18.90
C LYS A 1046 30.48 -12.19 19.44
N GLU A 1047 31.52 -12.60 20.18
CA GLU A 1047 32.56 -11.67 20.65
C GLU A 1047 33.40 -11.09 19.51
N LYS A 1048 33.72 -11.89 18.47
CA LYS A 1048 34.46 -11.39 17.28
C LYS A 1048 33.64 -10.40 16.47
N LEU A 1049 32.33 -10.65 16.31
CA LEU A 1049 31.44 -9.75 15.59
C LEU A 1049 31.30 -8.40 16.30
N SER A 1050 31.06 -8.42 17.61
CA SER A 1050 30.98 -7.20 18.42
C SER A 1050 32.29 -6.39 18.40
N GLN A 1051 33.45 -7.04 18.30
CA GLN A 1051 34.73 -6.34 18.17
C GLN A 1051 34.88 -5.64 16.80
N LEU A 1052 34.36 -6.22 15.73
CA LEU A 1052 34.39 -5.61 14.39
C LEU A 1052 33.45 -4.41 14.30
N GLU A 1053 32.25 -4.51 14.86
CA GLU A 1053 31.27 -3.42 14.93
C GLU A 1053 31.82 -2.21 15.70
N ASN A 1054 32.45 -2.45 16.86
CA ASN A 1054 33.06 -1.38 17.64
C ASN A 1054 34.22 -0.69 16.90
N ARG A 1055 35.01 -1.44 16.12
CA ARG A 1055 36.07 -0.87 15.27
C ARG A 1055 35.50 -0.05 14.12
N LEU A 1056 34.36 -0.47 13.56
CA LEU A 1056 33.67 0.26 12.49
C LEU A 1056 33.10 1.60 13.00
N ALA A 1057 32.40 1.59 14.14
CA ALA A 1057 31.86 2.78 14.78
C ALA A 1057 32.97 3.79 15.19
N ASP A 1058 34.16 3.31 15.57
CA ASP A 1058 35.32 4.17 15.84
C ASP A 1058 35.87 4.84 14.56
N LEU A 1059 35.82 4.17 13.41
CA LEU A 1059 36.19 4.77 12.12
C LEU A 1059 35.17 5.81 11.67
N GLU A 1060 33.88 5.55 11.85
CA GLU A 1060 32.79 6.49 11.57
C GLU A 1060 32.92 7.77 12.39
N ASN A 1061 33.16 7.64 13.70
CA ASN A 1061 33.36 8.79 14.58
C ASN A 1061 34.60 9.61 14.20
N LYS A 1062 35.68 8.96 13.75
CA LYS A 1062 36.87 9.67 13.25
C LYS A 1062 36.56 10.44 11.97
N LEU A 1063 35.85 9.83 11.02
CA LEU A 1063 35.45 10.46 9.76
C LEU A 1063 34.56 11.68 9.95
N THR A 1064 33.72 11.69 10.99
CA THR A 1064 32.76 12.75 11.25
C THR A 1064 33.28 13.87 12.14
N ASN A 1065 34.26 13.61 13.03
CA ASN A 1065 34.61 14.54 14.12
C ASN A 1065 36.09 14.96 14.20
N GLU A 1066 37.00 14.47 13.35
CA GLU A 1066 38.43 14.87 13.39
C GLU A 1066 38.88 15.69 12.17
N ASP A 1067 39.41 16.90 12.41
CA ASP A 1067 39.88 17.83 11.37
C ASP A 1067 41.20 17.43 10.67
N ASN A 1068 41.87 16.34 11.08
CA ASN A 1068 43.19 15.97 10.55
C ASN A 1068 43.38 14.44 10.45
N LEU A 1069 42.61 13.83 9.55
CA LEU A 1069 42.55 12.38 9.36
C LEU A 1069 43.72 11.81 8.55
N ASP A 1070 44.35 10.75 9.06
CA ASP A 1070 45.29 9.94 8.28
C ASP A 1070 44.51 8.93 7.42
N ILE A 1071 44.02 9.42 6.29
CA ILE A 1071 43.17 8.70 5.32
C ILE A 1071 43.78 7.34 4.93
N ASN A 1072 45.10 7.24 4.79
CA ASN A 1072 45.75 5.98 4.39
C ASN A 1072 45.66 4.92 5.50
N LYS A 1073 45.75 5.34 6.76
CA LYS A 1073 45.63 4.43 7.90
C LYS A 1073 44.20 3.93 8.08
N ILE A 1074 43.21 4.79 7.79
CA ILE A 1074 41.79 4.44 7.85
C ILE A 1074 41.43 3.46 6.72
N LYS A 1075 41.92 3.68 5.48
CA LYS A 1075 41.72 2.73 4.37
C LYS A 1075 42.28 1.34 4.67
N GLU A 1076 43.46 1.26 5.31
CA GLU A 1076 44.07 -0.02 5.65
C GLU A 1076 43.28 -0.77 6.73
N GLU A 1077 42.76 -0.05 7.75
CA GLU A 1077 41.94 -0.65 8.80
C GLU A 1077 40.59 -1.16 8.26
N LEU A 1078 39.96 -0.39 7.38
CA LEU A 1078 38.68 -0.74 6.78
C LEU A 1078 38.79 -1.98 5.88
N LYS A 1079 39.91 -2.11 5.16
CA LYS A 1079 40.26 -3.32 4.40
C LYS A 1079 40.48 -4.53 5.30
N ASN A 1080 41.09 -4.36 6.48
CA ASN A 1080 41.27 -5.46 7.44
C ASN A 1080 39.93 -5.92 8.02
N ILE A 1081 39.05 -4.99 8.41
CA ILE A 1081 37.70 -5.30 8.89
C ILE A 1081 36.90 -6.08 7.84
N ARG A 1082 36.93 -5.64 6.57
CA ARG A 1082 36.26 -6.36 5.47
C ARG A 1082 36.79 -7.79 5.33
N ASN A 1083 38.11 -7.99 5.30
CA ASN A 1083 38.69 -9.34 5.16
C ASN A 1083 38.37 -10.24 6.37
N GLU A 1084 38.38 -9.70 7.59
CA GLU A 1084 38.03 -10.45 8.81
C GLU A 1084 36.55 -10.85 8.80
N TYR A 1085 35.66 -9.99 8.30
CA TYR A 1085 34.23 -10.27 8.16
C TYR A 1085 33.91 -11.27 7.05
N GLU A 1086 34.58 -11.18 5.89
CA GLU A 1086 34.43 -12.15 4.79
C GLU A 1086 34.75 -13.60 5.21
N MET A 1087 35.57 -13.78 6.26
CA MET A 1087 35.87 -15.11 6.81
C MET A 1087 34.84 -15.63 7.83
N ILE A 1088 33.88 -14.81 8.29
CA ILE A 1088 32.92 -15.17 9.36
C ILE A 1088 31.60 -15.76 8.84
N GLY A 1089 31.23 -15.56 7.57
CA GLY A 1089 30.29 -16.44 6.86
C GLY A 1089 28.82 -16.48 7.31
N ILE A 1090 28.29 -15.48 8.02
CA ILE A 1090 26.86 -15.38 8.41
C ILE A 1090 26.34 -13.94 8.11
N GLU A 1091 25.11 -13.85 7.57
CA GLU A 1091 24.27 -12.69 7.16
C GLU A 1091 24.94 -11.37 6.73
N LYS A 1092 24.90 -11.10 5.42
CA LYS A 1092 25.84 -10.22 4.70
C LYS A 1092 25.41 -8.78 4.41
N ALA A 1093 24.14 -8.38 4.54
CA ALA A 1093 23.67 -7.20 3.80
C ALA A 1093 24.03 -5.84 4.43
N ASN A 1094 23.83 -5.64 5.74
CA ASN A 1094 23.91 -4.31 6.35
C ASN A 1094 25.34 -3.83 6.59
N ILE A 1095 26.25 -4.70 7.05
CA ILE A 1095 27.63 -4.32 7.36
C ILE A 1095 28.47 -4.14 6.08
N ILE A 1096 28.22 -4.93 5.02
CA ILE A 1096 28.87 -4.72 3.72
C ILE A 1096 28.45 -3.38 3.12
N LYS A 1097 27.15 -3.04 3.17
CA LYS A 1097 26.65 -1.72 2.75
C LYS A 1097 27.30 -0.58 3.56
N GLN A 1098 27.48 -0.76 4.86
CA GLN A 1098 28.13 0.24 5.72
C GLN A 1098 29.64 0.38 5.43
N LEU A 1099 30.34 -0.72 5.13
CA LEU A 1099 31.72 -0.69 4.67
C LEU A 1099 31.87 0.00 3.30
N GLU A 1100 30.96 -0.27 2.36
CA GLU A 1100 30.93 0.37 1.05
C GLU A 1100 30.65 1.88 1.16
N PHE A 1101 29.70 2.26 2.01
CA PHE A 1101 29.39 3.65 2.31
C PHE A 1101 30.63 4.40 2.86
N LEU A 1102 31.36 3.79 3.80
CA LEU A 1102 32.56 4.40 4.36
C LEU A 1102 33.72 4.48 3.35
N GLU A 1103 33.86 3.49 2.45
CA GLU A 1103 34.84 3.57 1.36
C GLU A 1103 34.55 4.73 0.42
N ASP A 1104 33.28 4.98 0.10
CA ASP A 1104 32.85 6.10 -0.73
C ASP A 1104 33.10 7.45 -0.06
N GLN A 1105 32.78 7.60 1.23
CA GLN A 1105 33.11 8.79 2.02
C GLN A 1105 34.61 9.07 2.02
N LEU A 1106 35.46 8.04 2.20
CA LEU A 1106 36.91 8.20 2.13
C LEU A 1106 37.43 8.55 0.73
N ASN A 1107 36.79 8.03 -0.31
CA ASN A 1107 37.16 8.34 -1.69
C ASN A 1107 36.79 9.79 -2.04
N MET A 1108 35.70 10.33 -1.47
CA MET A 1108 35.34 11.74 -1.56
C MET A 1108 36.33 12.64 -0.79
N ALA A 1109 36.66 12.32 0.47
CA ALA A 1109 37.61 13.08 1.29
C ALA A 1109 39.04 13.13 0.67
N SER A 1110 39.46 12.04 0.00
CA SER A 1110 40.76 12.00 -0.70
C SER A 1110 40.83 12.89 -1.95
N LYS A 1111 39.70 13.29 -2.54
CA LYS A 1111 39.64 14.23 -3.69
C LYS A 1111 39.72 15.70 -3.26
N GLU A 1112 39.39 16.02 -2.02
CA GLU A 1112 39.44 17.40 -1.50
C GLU A 1112 40.84 17.81 -1.02
N THR A 1113 41.60 16.88 -0.44
CA THR A 1113 43.01 17.10 -0.04
C THR A 1113 43.95 17.37 -1.22
N ASP A 1114 43.63 16.90 -2.42
CA ASP A 1114 44.42 17.13 -3.65
C ASP A 1114 44.14 18.50 -4.33
N LYS A 1115 43.04 19.18 -3.95
CA LYS A 1115 42.73 20.56 -4.40
C LYS A 1115 43.35 21.65 -3.52
N GLY A 1116 43.81 21.30 -2.30
CA GLY A 1116 44.42 22.24 -1.35
C GLY A 1116 45.92 22.51 -1.56
N ASN A 1117 46.60 21.81 -2.48
CA ASN A 1117 48.06 21.91 -2.63
C ASN A 1117 48.53 22.41 -4.01
N LYS A 1118 47.80 23.37 -4.59
CA LYS A 1118 48.30 24.21 -5.71
C LYS A 1118 47.81 25.66 -5.60
N GLY A 1119 48.59 26.50 -4.91
CA GLY A 1119 48.46 27.95 -5.05
C GLY A 1119 49.28 28.79 -4.07
N THR A 1120 50.31 29.46 -4.62
CA THR A 1120 51.21 30.51 -4.06
C THR A 1120 52.58 29.97 -3.57
N SER A 1121 53.74 30.43 -4.06
CA SER A 1121 54.10 31.77 -4.52
C SER A 1121 55.28 31.79 -5.52
N ASN A 1122 55.29 32.88 -6.31
CA ASN A 1122 56.41 33.65 -6.83
C ASN A 1122 57.52 32.95 -7.64
N ASN A 1123 57.63 33.36 -8.91
CA ASN A 1123 58.94 33.81 -9.39
C ASN A 1123 58.83 34.86 -10.50
N SER A 1124 59.74 35.80 -10.36
CA SER A 1124 59.93 37.03 -11.10
C SER A 1124 60.69 36.81 -12.42
N ASP A 1125 60.52 37.83 -13.27
CA ASP A 1125 61.48 38.37 -14.21
C ASP A 1125 61.82 37.66 -15.53
N ASP A 1126 61.71 38.51 -16.55
CA ASP A 1126 62.60 38.67 -17.69
C ASP A 1126 62.49 37.73 -18.90
N ALA A 1127 61.80 38.31 -19.89
CA ALA A 1127 62.43 38.80 -21.12
C ALA A 1127 62.92 37.77 -22.16
N ASP A 1128 62.28 37.86 -23.32
CA ASP A 1128 62.89 38.36 -24.56
C ASP A 1128 62.76 37.44 -25.79
N SER A 1129 62.16 38.04 -26.80
CA SER A 1129 62.52 37.94 -28.22
C SER A 1129 62.01 36.79 -29.12
N LYS A 1130 61.10 37.23 -30.00
CA LYS A 1130 61.23 37.24 -31.47
C LYS A 1130 60.92 35.99 -32.30
N SER A 1131 59.79 36.14 -33.01
CA SER A 1131 59.64 36.12 -34.49
C SER A 1131 59.70 34.75 -35.17
N LYS A 1132 58.66 34.30 -35.87
CA LYS A 1132 58.26 34.60 -37.27
C LYS A 1132 57.20 33.52 -37.64
N ASP A 1133 56.23 33.62 -38.54
CA ASP A 1133 55.80 34.57 -39.57
C ASP A 1133 54.30 34.28 -39.84
N VAL A 1134 53.59 35.35 -40.19
CA VAL A 1134 52.23 35.55 -40.78
C VAL A 1134 52.17 34.94 -42.20
N PRO A 1135 51.05 34.81 -42.99
CA PRO A 1135 49.68 35.40 -42.93
C PRO A 1135 48.55 34.36 -43.11
N ASP A 1136 47.24 34.64 -43.20
CA ASP A 1136 46.31 35.78 -43.31
C ASP A 1136 44.94 35.15 -42.92
N ASN A 1137 43.90 35.78 -42.39
CA ASN A 1137 43.41 37.13 -42.61
C ASN A 1137 42.42 37.47 -41.49
N ASP A 1138 42.59 38.67 -40.93
CA ASP A 1138 41.60 39.67 -40.53
C ASP A 1138 40.14 39.30 -40.19
N SER A 1139 39.47 39.93 -39.23
CA SER A 1139 39.81 40.67 -38.00
C SER A 1139 38.52 41.14 -37.33
N ALA A 1140 38.59 41.30 -36.01
CA ALA A 1140 37.98 42.34 -35.14
C ALA A 1140 36.51 42.75 -35.34
N ILE A 1141 35.63 42.51 -34.36
CA ILE A 1141 35.39 43.29 -33.12
C ILE A 1141 34.75 44.67 -33.40
N ASP A 1142 33.46 44.83 -33.11
CA ASP A 1142 32.92 45.60 -31.97
C ASP A 1142 31.37 45.54 -31.98
N GLY A 1143 30.73 45.44 -30.80
CA GLY A 1143 29.28 45.56 -30.63
C GLY A 1143 28.76 47.00 -30.88
N PRO A 1144 27.46 47.35 -30.70
CA PRO A 1144 26.44 46.73 -29.85
C PRO A 1144 24.99 46.68 -30.44
N ASN A 1145 24.05 46.23 -29.61
CA ASN A 1145 22.57 46.22 -29.72
C ASN A 1145 21.84 47.14 -30.75
N ASN A 1146 20.76 46.57 -31.29
CA ASN A 1146 19.36 47.09 -31.36
C ASN A 1146 18.71 47.23 -32.77
N LYS A 1147 17.48 46.68 -32.88
CA LYS A 1147 16.35 46.95 -33.82
C LYS A 1147 16.32 46.37 -35.26
N LEU A 1148 15.28 45.55 -35.48
CA LEU A 1148 14.39 45.28 -36.66
C LEU A 1148 14.67 46.05 -37.98
N PRO A 1149 14.47 45.48 -39.21
CA PRO A 1149 13.12 45.29 -39.78
C PRO A 1149 12.87 44.23 -40.91
N ASN A 1150 11.61 43.78 -40.96
CA ASN A 1150 10.66 43.58 -42.09
C ASN A 1150 11.07 43.52 -43.60
N THR A 1151 10.48 42.49 -44.26
CA THR A 1151 9.69 42.45 -45.54
C THR A 1151 10.32 42.48 -46.94
N SER A 1152 10.01 41.45 -47.76
CA SER A 1152 9.21 41.54 -49.04
C SER A 1152 8.88 40.13 -49.60
N THR A 1153 7.63 39.64 -49.63
CA THR A 1153 6.52 39.75 -50.63
C THR A 1153 6.62 38.86 -51.90
N SER A 1154 5.74 37.84 -52.01
CA SER A 1154 4.67 37.71 -53.04
C SER A 1154 4.05 36.28 -52.98
N MET A 1155 2.77 36.11 -52.61
CA MET A 1155 1.54 36.28 -53.41
C MET A 1155 1.53 35.53 -54.75
N TRP A 1156 1.28 34.21 -54.72
CA TRP A 1156 0.65 33.47 -55.84
C TRP A 1156 -0.20 32.24 -55.43
N ASN A 1157 -0.25 31.81 -54.16
CA ASN A 1157 -1.01 30.60 -53.75
C ASN A 1157 -2.39 30.84 -53.11
N TYR A 1158 -2.84 32.09 -52.94
CA TYR A 1158 -4.10 32.40 -52.23
C TYR A 1158 -5.33 32.64 -53.13
N LEU A 1159 -5.25 32.35 -54.44
CA LEU A 1159 -6.39 32.57 -55.36
C LEU A 1159 -7.11 31.29 -55.83
N LEU A 1160 -6.77 30.11 -55.31
CA LEU A 1160 -7.39 28.83 -55.74
C LEU A 1160 -8.14 28.07 -54.63
N ILE A 1161 -7.99 28.46 -53.36
CA ILE A 1161 -8.69 27.83 -52.22
C ILE A 1161 -9.99 28.58 -51.87
N GLY A 1162 -10.08 29.88 -52.18
CA GLY A 1162 -11.27 30.71 -51.89
C GLY A 1162 -12.52 30.42 -52.74
N SER A 1163 -12.38 29.74 -53.88
CA SER A 1163 -13.49 29.42 -54.79
C SER A 1163 -14.12 28.04 -54.55
N ALA A 1164 -13.48 27.15 -53.79
CA ALA A 1164 -14.03 25.84 -53.43
C ALA A 1164 -14.91 25.90 -52.18
N LEU A 1165 -14.58 26.76 -51.21
CA LEU A 1165 -15.32 26.89 -49.95
C LEU A 1165 -16.65 27.66 -50.09
N PHE A 1166 -16.80 28.50 -51.12
CA PHE A 1166 -18.03 29.26 -51.37
C PHE A 1166 -19.14 28.43 -52.07
N LEU A 1167 -18.80 27.28 -52.66
CA LEU A 1167 -19.73 26.37 -53.34
C LEU A 1167 -20.25 25.23 -52.44
N ILE A 1168 -19.52 24.89 -51.38
CA ILE A 1168 -19.94 23.88 -50.38
C ILE A 1168 -20.95 24.48 -49.39
N GLY A 1169 -20.79 25.75 -49.02
CA GLY A 1169 -21.72 26.45 -48.11
C GLY A 1169 -23.13 26.68 -48.66
N LEU A 1170 -23.32 26.70 -49.98
CA LEU A 1170 -24.63 26.92 -50.62
C LEU A 1170 -25.47 25.63 -50.77
N CYS A 1171 -24.85 24.46 -50.73
CA CYS A 1171 -25.55 23.17 -50.78
C CYS A 1171 -26.06 22.72 -49.40
N SER A 1172 -25.36 23.07 -48.32
CA SER A 1172 -25.77 22.73 -46.94
C SER A 1172 -27.01 23.50 -46.47
N MET A 1173 -27.22 24.73 -46.94
CA MET A 1173 -28.42 25.53 -46.63
C MET A 1173 -29.69 25.11 -47.40
N TYR A 1174 -29.56 24.34 -48.48
CA TYR A 1174 -30.72 23.86 -49.27
C TYR A 1174 -31.26 22.52 -48.75
N LEU A 1175 -30.42 21.68 -48.13
CA LEU A 1175 -30.81 20.40 -47.54
C LEU A 1175 -31.45 20.53 -46.15
N MET A 1176 -31.09 21.55 -45.36
CA MET A 1176 -31.77 21.85 -44.09
C MET A 1176 -33.18 22.43 -44.23
N ARG A 1177 -33.61 22.81 -45.45
CA ARG A 1177 -34.96 23.33 -45.72
C ARG A 1177 -35.97 22.26 -46.17
N ILE A 1178 -35.52 21.02 -46.40
CA ILE A 1178 -36.38 19.90 -46.84
C ILE A 1178 -36.70 18.92 -45.69
N LYS A 1179 -35.91 18.90 -44.60
CA LYS A 1179 -36.16 18.02 -43.44
C LYS A 1179 -37.06 18.59 -42.34
N ARG A 1180 -37.64 19.79 -42.51
CA ARG A 1180 -38.55 20.43 -41.53
C ARG A 1180 -40.03 20.47 -41.97
N LEU A 1181 -40.41 19.62 -42.93
CA LEU A 1181 -41.80 19.49 -43.41
C LEU A 1181 -42.34 18.04 -43.45
N GLU A 1182 -41.60 17.03 -42.96
CA GLU A 1182 -42.12 15.68 -42.72
C GLU A 1182 -41.48 15.03 -41.48
N ARG A 1183 -41.73 15.61 -40.30
CA ARG A 1183 -41.95 14.94 -38.99
C ARG A 1183 -42.11 15.99 -37.90
#